data_AF-A0A9P6KJF4-F1
#
_entry.id   AF-A0A9P6KJF4-F1
#
_cell.length_a   1.000
_cell.length_b   1.000
_cell.length_c   1.000
_cell.angle_alpha   90.00
_cell.angle_beta   90.00
_cell.angle_gamma   90.00
#
_symmetry.space_group_name_H-M   'P 1'
#
loop_
_entity.id
_entity.type
_entity.pdbx_description
1 polymer ?
#
loop_
_entity_poly.entity_id
_entity_poly.type
_entity_poly.pdbx_seq_one_letter_code
_entity_poly.pdbx_strand_id
1 'polypeptide(L)'
;MWVVLKYMAIPPPQPELTAQHHMLDMALFCVLIFLASTVFAVNFNFENIHFGDVSQSPPQEECRYSPDDDDWPSDAEWQRFNATLGGALLKPQPLAISCYAGPEYDAAKCATLQSGWRNMAQHANHPISVMSQWATGMTCAPTKNPNSTCAQGGFPVYTVNAMTVRHVQMAVNFARNRNIRLVIKNSGHNFNGNNIGGNALSIWVHNLRGLTYHPTFTTPGYTGHVVVAMAGGTRATDVSAASRMYNATILNAGGADVAVPGGYFQGAGHSSYASFYGLAADHVLQIRAVTADGTFIVADAQTNPDLFWAFRGGGGGTFGVVTSILVRAFPLTSIASTSITFSTISRPGLSGISKESFWTGIKEYLNFSTTLCDNRGFGYNFIRHASSSGATGLTFTSSLSLPNRTLAELRSFTAPFLQRLNDVGIPMYMPKMRTVDVPDLQDQPKLTRRALGDVVGHTLIASRLFQRYNYADDASTSEMQAAIRSAVEEGGYDVHGQVMSPTFSVAGNPDNAVLPAFRTAIMHTQVYEPNASWDGSTVVETPELQARRHDRLQSYLQRWRDITPGGGAYMNEGDMQDPEWKDTFYGSYYERLLEVKKKWDPEGVFWVISGVGSDEWEVRDSSGGGREGLYTQDVEPRNSNNVLPHSPPRSQSWISALPNIASATALTPVHTKYSTPNRNNLRKSPPLPHHTLNSHHHSPPATMPTNKKINNNTNNPVQPPTNQTTTPHTHASTEAADLGQARYDHDTAAIGDRDDALHAPGPVFVRPGRAPPGMEQRVFAWSTFKYETDERDGREELKGDLHGGQLHRQNRAARGEMTGPPPLREPWESRGGRGGRGGRGGGGGGGMGAQREGGYRDGNGNGNAGLEPLICGVRESKDTPKLAKGIPEELDADLFWDGPIC
;
A
#
# COMPACT_ATOMS: atom_id res chain seq x y z
N MET A 1 28.90 -27.40 -28.89
CA MET A 1 29.69 -26.28 -29.48
C MET A 1 30.60 -26.70 -30.63
N TRP A 2 31.59 -27.58 -30.45
CA TRP A 2 32.62 -27.86 -31.48
C TRP A 2 32.09 -28.41 -32.83
N VAL A 3 30.98 -29.18 -32.81
CA VAL A 3 30.34 -29.70 -34.03
C VAL A 3 29.63 -28.60 -34.84
N VAL A 4 29.04 -27.60 -34.15
CA VAL A 4 28.26 -26.51 -34.78
C VAL A 4 29.18 -25.57 -35.58
N LEU A 5 30.37 -25.27 -35.04
CA LEU A 5 31.36 -24.42 -35.70
C LEU A 5 31.93 -25.05 -36.99
N LYS A 6 31.84 -26.37 -37.16
CA LYS A 6 32.32 -27.05 -38.37
C LYS A 6 31.33 -27.02 -39.53
N TYR A 7 30.04 -26.83 -39.25
CA TYR A 7 28.98 -26.75 -40.27
C TYR A 7 28.91 -25.38 -40.96
N MET A 8 29.43 -24.31 -40.33
CA MET A 8 29.42 -22.94 -40.88
C MET A 8 30.59 -22.64 -41.84
N ALA A 9 31.39 -23.63 -42.22
CA ALA A 9 32.65 -23.44 -42.95
C ALA A 9 32.67 -24.10 -44.36
N ILE A 10 31.51 -24.39 -44.95
CA ILE A 10 31.38 -25.00 -46.28
C ILE A 10 30.80 -23.95 -47.25
N PRO A 11 31.45 -23.67 -48.42
CA PRO A 11 30.92 -22.74 -49.41
C PRO A 11 29.71 -23.33 -50.16
N PRO A 12 28.79 -22.50 -50.67
CA PRO A 12 27.55 -22.98 -51.28
C PRO A 12 27.78 -23.67 -52.63
N PRO A 13 27.17 -24.83 -52.90
CA PRO A 13 27.12 -25.42 -54.24
C PRO A 13 26.09 -24.72 -55.14
N GLN A 14 26.21 -24.97 -56.45
CA GLN A 14 25.40 -24.38 -57.53
C GLN A 14 23.91 -24.81 -57.48
N PRO A 15 22.99 -24.02 -58.07
CA PRO A 15 21.55 -24.23 -57.90
C PRO A 15 20.99 -25.21 -58.93
N GLU A 16 21.01 -26.51 -58.64
CA GLU A 16 20.08 -27.49 -59.22
C GLU A 16 20.07 -28.78 -58.37
N LEU A 17 18.93 -29.49 -58.37
CA LEU A 17 18.62 -30.77 -57.68
C LEU A 17 18.02 -30.75 -56.25
N THR A 18 16.69 -30.89 -56.25
CA THR A 18 15.88 -31.80 -55.40
C THR A 18 15.41 -31.39 -54.00
N ALA A 19 14.09 -31.32 -53.87
CA ALA A 19 13.33 -31.11 -52.63
C ALA A 19 13.46 -32.24 -51.57
N GLN A 20 14.24 -33.29 -51.82
CA GLN A 20 14.47 -34.36 -50.84
C GLN A 20 15.42 -33.94 -49.70
N HIS A 21 16.39 -33.04 -49.95
CA HIS A 21 17.29 -32.58 -48.88
C HIS A 21 16.56 -31.71 -47.85
N HIS A 22 15.68 -30.79 -48.29
CA HIS A 22 14.89 -29.95 -47.38
C HIS A 22 13.99 -30.76 -46.42
N MET A 23 13.46 -31.91 -46.84
CA MET A 23 12.69 -32.77 -45.94
C MET A 23 13.57 -33.48 -44.92
N LEU A 24 14.80 -33.86 -45.30
CA LEU A 24 15.76 -34.45 -44.35
C LEU A 24 16.24 -33.40 -43.34
N ASP A 25 16.54 -32.17 -43.77
CA ASP A 25 16.97 -31.08 -42.90
C ASP A 25 15.84 -30.62 -41.97
N MET A 26 14.59 -30.51 -42.44
CA MET A 26 13.44 -30.26 -41.55
C MET A 26 13.22 -31.41 -40.56
N ALA A 27 13.35 -32.67 -40.99
CA ALA A 27 13.25 -33.81 -40.08
C ALA A 27 14.37 -33.78 -39.03
N LEU A 28 15.61 -33.46 -39.41
CA LEU A 28 16.74 -33.35 -38.48
C LEU A 28 16.60 -32.15 -37.53
N PHE A 29 16.04 -31.03 -38.01
CA PHE A 29 15.75 -29.84 -37.21
C PHE A 29 14.59 -30.10 -36.24
N CYS A 30 13.52 -30.77 -36.66
CA CYS A 30 12.45 -31.24 -35.80
C CYS A 30 12.95 -32.28 -34.79
N VAL A 31 13.83 -33.21 -35.16
CA VAL A 31 14.46 -34.16 -34.22
C VAL A 31 15.43 -33.45 -33.27
N LEU A 32 16.13 -32.39 -33.69
CA LEU A 32 16.95 -31.56 -32.80
C LEU A 32 16.12 -30.69 -31.87
N ILE A 33 14.96 -30.18 -32.30
CA ILE A 33 13.98 -29.51 -31.42
C ILE A 33 13.34 -30.51 -30.48
N PHE A 34 13.00 -31.73 -30.94
CA PHE A 34 12.44 -32.78 -30.09
C PHE A 34 13.48 -33.24 -29.06
N LEU A 35 14.72 -33.51 -29.47
CA LEU A 35 15.82 -33.85 -28.58
C LEU A 35 16.16 -32.69 -27.63
N ALA A 36 16.18 -31.44 -28.09
CA ALA A 36 16.34 -30.28 -27.23
C ALA A 36 15.16 -30.16 -26.24
N SER A 37 13.92 -30.43 -26.66
CA SER A 37 12.75 -30.44 -25.76
C SER A 37 12.82 -31.60 -24.76
N THR A 38 13.42 -32.75 -25.10
CA THR A 38 13.65 -33.86 -24.15
C THR A 38 14.89 -33.68 -23.28
N VAL A 39 15.83 -32.80 -23.65
CA VAL A 39 17.04 -32.46 -22.86
C VAL A 39 16.79 -31.23 -21.98
N PHE A 40 15.91 -30.31 -22.39
CA PHE A 40 15.34 -29.24 -21.56
C PHE A 40 14.10 -29.70 -20.77
N ALA A 41 13.49 -30.83 -21.11
CA ALA A 41 12.79 -31.67 -20.14
C ALA A 41 13.81 -32.31 -19.18
N VAL A 42 14.46 -31.46 -18.39
CA VAL A 42 14.89 -31.84 -17.05
C VAL A 42 13.66 -32.46 -16.40
N ASN A 43 13.77 -33.72 -15.98
CA ASN A 43 12.68 -34.45 -15.37
C ASN A 43 12.22 -33.69 -14.12
N PHE A 44 11.17 -32.87 -14.25
CA PHE A 44 10.56 -32.09 -13.16
C PHE A 44 9.72 -32.99 -12.22
N ASN A 45 10.12 -34.26 -12.07
CA ASN A 45 9.69 -35.11 -11.00
C ASN A 45 10.42 -34.66 -9.72
N PHE A 46 9.92 -33.56 -9.15
CA PHE A 46 10.30 -33.07 -7.84
C PHE A 46 9.08 -33.25 -6.93
N GLU A 47 9.14 -34.30 -6.11
CA GLU A 47 7.97 -34.80 -5.37
C GLU A 47 7.34 -33.73 -4.47
N ASN A 48 8.18 -32.83 -3.95
CA ASN A 48 7.79 -31.71 -3.11
C ASN A 48 6.89 -30.66 -3.82
N ILE A 49 6.72 -30.64 -5.15
CA ILE A 49 5.87 -29.63 -5.84
C ILE A 49 4.67 -30.19 -6.62
N HIS A 50 4.34 -31.47 -6.45
CA HIS A 50 3.16 -32.04 -7.07
C HIS A 50 1.86 -31.36 -6.61
N PHE A 51 0.88 -31.33 -7.51
CA PHE A 51 -0.51 -31.03 -7.18
C PHE A 51 -1.08 -32.22 -6.41
N GLY A 52 -1.87 -31.96 -5.38
CA GLY A 52 -2.39 -33.01 -4.50
C GLY A 52 -3.45 -33.87 -5.19
N ASP A 53 -3.49 -35.17 -4.86
CA ASP A 53 -4.70 -35.97 -5.06
C ASP A 53 -5.65 -35.69 -3.89
N VAL A 54 -6.68 -34.87 -4.13
CA VAL A 54 -7.71 -34.50 -3.14
C VAL A 54 -8.50 -35.70 -2.58
N SER A 55 -8.30 -36.92 -3.07
CA SER A 55 -8.85 -38.14 -2.47
C SER A 55 -8.02 -38.73 -1.32
N GLN A 56 -6.78 -38.26 -1.10
CA GLN A 56 -5.91 -38.73 -0.03
C GLN A 56 -5.41 -37.56 0.83
N SER A 57 -5.97 -37.41 2.03
CA SER A 57 -5.41 -36.49 3.02
C SER A 57 -4.00 -36.95 3.44
N PRO A 58 -2.99 -36.07 3.45
CA PRO A 58 -1.69 -36.41 4.01
C PRO A 58 -1.81 -36.76 5.51
N PRO A 59 -0.82 -37.47 6.09
CA PRO A 59 -0.76 -37.68 7.53
C PRO A 59 -0.85 -36.34 8.25
N GLN A 60 -1.79 -36.22 9.20
CA GLN A 60 -1.98 -34.99 9.95
C GLN A 60 -0.92 -34.90 11.05
N GLU A 61 0.23 -34.30 10.70
CA GLU A 61 1.26 -33.88 11.64
C GLU A 61 0.68 -32.87 12.64
N GLU A 62 1.09 -32.93 13.91
CA GLU A 62 0.55 -32.06 14.97
C GLU A 62 0.97 -30.58 14.82
N CYS A 63 2.09 -30.32 14.13
CA CYS A 63 2.69 -29.00 13.96
C CYS A 63 3.17 -28.78 12.52
N ARG A 64 3.34 -27.51 12.11
CA ARG A 64 4.11 -27.15 10.90
C ARG A 64 5.60 -27.18 11.22
N TYR A 65 6.44 -27.65 10.29
CA TYR A 65 7.89 -27.71 10.50
C TYR A 65 8.53 -26.32 10.54
N SER A 66 9.60 -26.25 11.33
CA SER A 66 10.45 -25.10 11.62
C SER A 66 11.91 -25.39 11.29
N PRO A 67 12.81 -24.38 11.18
CA PRO A 67 14.21 -24.58 10.81
C PRO A 67 15.04 -25.50 11.71
N ASP A 68 14.56 -25.80 12.93
CA ASP A 68 15.23 -26.64 13.90
C ASP A 68 14.74 -28.11 13.88
N ASP A 69 13.71 -28.42 13.09
CA ASP A 69 13.17 -29.78 12.93
C ASP A 69 13.94 -30.60 11.87
N ASP A 70 14.13 -31.91 12.12
CA ASP A 70 14.84 -32.81 11.20
C ASP A 70 14.20 -32.89 9.80
N ASP A 71 12.88 -32.70 9.69
CA ASP A 71 12.11 -32.72 8.43
C ASP A 71 12.04 -31.36 7.71
N TRP A 72 12.66 -30.30 8.25
CA TRP A 72 12.85 -29.05 7.54
C TRP A 72 13.65 -29.28 6.25
N PRO A 73 13.28 -28.68 5.10
CA PRO A 73 13.99 -28.98 3.86
C PRO A 73 15.46 -28.59 3.95
N SER A 74 16.32 -29.49 3.48
CA SER A 74 17.76 -29.28 3.41
C SER A 74 18.12 -28.12 2.46
N ASP A 75 19.30 -27.53 2.62
CA ASP A 75 19.78 -26.49 1.69
C ASP A 75 19.81 -26.98 0.22
N ALA A 76 19.99 -28.28 -0.02
CA ALA A 76 19.91 -28.87 -1.36
C ALA A 76 18.48 -28.87 -1.93
N GLU A 77 17.46 -29.13 -1.09
CA GLU A 77 16.05 -29.04 -1.49
C GLU A 77 15.60 -27.60 -1.70
N TRP A 78 16.04 -26.66 -0.86
CA TRP A 78 15.82 -25.22 -1.09
C TRP A 78 16.48 -24.74 -2.39
N GLN A 79 17.69 -25.22 -2.71
CA GLN A 79 18.34 -24.94 -3.99
C GLN A 79 17.57 -25.55 -5.18
N ARG A 80 17.07 -26.78 -5.08
CA ARG A 80 16.27 -27.43 -6.12
C ARG A 80 14.92 -26.73 -6.33
N PHE A 81 14.29 -26.27 -5.25
CA PHE A 81 13.09 -25.45 -5.30
C PHE A 81 13.38 -24.09 -5.97
N ASN A 82 14.47 -23.42 -5.60
CA ASN A 82 14.89 -22.17 -6.25
C ASN A 82 15.18 -22.33 -7.75
N ALA A 83 15.85 -23.41 -8.15
CA ALA A 83 16.09 -23.71 -9.56
C ALA A 83 14.77 -23.93 -10.33
N THR A 84 13.77 -24.56 -9.69
CA THR A 84 12.44 -24.77 -10.25
C THR A 84 11.62 -23.47 -10.34
N LEU A 85 11.87 -22.53 -9.42
CA LEU A 85 11.38 -21.14 -9.42
C LEU A 85 12.16 -20.20 -10.37
N GLY A 86 13.12 -20.70 -11.16
CA GLY A 86 13.93 -19.85 -12.05
C GLY A 86 14.78 -18.80 -11.32
N GLY A 87 15.14 -19.04 -10.05
CA GLY A 87 15.91 -18.10 -9.23
C GLY A 87 15.09 -17.15 -8.34
N ALA A 88 13.77 -17.30 -8.29
CA ALA A 88 12.89 -16.39 -7.55
C ALA A 88 12.81 -16.62 -6.02
N LEU A 89 13.53 -17.59 -5.46
CA LEU A 89 13.59 -17.80 -4.01
C LEU A 89 14.64 -16.88 -3.36
N LEU A 90 14.21 -16.14 -2.33
CA LEU A 90 15.04 -15.27 -1.51
C LEU A 90 15.19 -15.85 -0.10
N LYS A 91 16.35 -15.62 0.53
CA LYS A 91 16.61 -15.86 1.98
C LYS A 91 16.97 -14.52 2.66
N PRO A 92 15.99 -13.61 2.83
CA PRO A 92 16.26 -12.22 3.19
C PRO A 92 16.52 -12.02 4.70
N GLN A 93 17.46 -11.13 5.01
CA GLN A 93 17.72 -10.65 6.37
C GLN A 93 16.77 -9.51 6.76
N PRO A 94 16.49 -9.28 8.06
CA PRO A 94 15.63 -8.18 8.49
C PRO A 94 16.15 -6.82 8.05
N LEU A 95 15.26 -5.92 7.62
CA LEU A 95 15.63 -4.64 6.98
C LEU A 95 16.57 -3.77 7.84
N ALA A 96 16.44 -3.84 9.16
CA ALA A 96 17.24 -3.05 10.10
C ALA A 96 18.54 -3.72 10.57
N ILE A 97 18.94 -4.90 10.03
CA ILE A 97 20.14 -5.65 10.45
C ILE A 97 21.39 -4.77 10.50
N SER A 98 21.55 -3.82 9.58
CA SER A 98 22.71 -2.91 9.52
C SER A 98 22.78 -1.90 10.68
N CYS A 99 21.77 -1.80 11.54
CA CYS A 99 21.81 -1.02 12.76
C CYS A 99 22.45 -1.74 13.95
N TYR A 100 22.76 -3.03 13.81
CA TYR A 100 23.20 -3.90 14.90
C TYR A 100 24.63 -4.37 14.68
N ALA A 101 25.37 -4.57 15.77
CA ALA A 101 26.77 -4.97 15.74
C ALA A 101 26.90 -6.40 15.19
N GLY A 102 27.64 -6.53 14.09
CA GLY A 102 27.79 -7.78 13.34
C GLY A 102 28.43 -7.54 11.97
N PRO A 103 28.54 -8.58 11.12
CA PRO A 103 29.11 -8.46 9.77
C PRO A 103 28.37 -7.43 8.87
N GLU A 104 27.08 -7.25 9.08
CA GLU A 104 26.19 -6.37 8.31
C GLU A 104 26.15 -4.92 8.83
N TYR A 105 26.82 -4.63 9.95
CA TYR A 105 26.76 -3.31 10.61
C TYR A 105 27.25 -2.18 9.69
N ASP A 106 26.41 -1.17 9.52
CA ASP A 106 26.72 0.02 8.74
C ASP A 106 26.00 1.23 9.33
N ALA A 107 26.76 2.08 10.02
CA ALA A 107 26.24 3.26 10.70
C ALA A 107 25.57 4.27 9.74
N ALA A 108 26.03 4.36 8.49
CA ALA A 108 25.47 5.28 7.51
C ALA A 108 24.14 4.74 6.94
N LYS A 109 24.07 3.43 6.64
CA LYS A 109 22.79 2.78 6.31
C LYS A 109 21.83 2.84 7.49
N CYS A 110 22.30 2.64 8.72
CA CYS A 110 21.44 2.73 9.90
C CYS A 110 20.88 4.15 10.09
N ALA A 111 21.70 5.21 10.01
CA ALA A 111 21.21 6.59 10.05
C ALA A 111 20.19 6.89 8.93
N THR A 112 20.44 6.36 7.72
CA THR A 112 19.49 6.46 6.60
C THR A 112 18.16 5.78 6.96
N LEU A 113 18.20 4.51 7.39
CA LEU A 113 17.01 3.75 7.80
C LEU A 113 16.27 4.41 8.96
N GLN A 114 16.97 4.96 9.95
CA GLN A 114 16.37 5.70 11.06
C GLN A 114 15.60 6.93 10.55
N SER A 115 16.18 7.74 9.65
CA SER A 115 15.48 8.88 9.07
C SER A 115 14.30 8.49 8.16
N GLY A 116 14.41 7.34 7.48
CA GLY A 116 13.45 6.85 6.50
C GLY A 116 12.43 5.83 7.01
N TRP A 117 12.52 5.34 8.26
CA TRP A 117 11.75 4.18 8.75
C TRP A 117 10.23 4.34 8.63
N ARG A 118 9.75 5.59 8.65
CA ARG A 118 8.32 5.92 8.51
C ARG A 118 7.79 5.74 7.08
N ASN A 119 8.67 5.62 6.09
CA ASN A 119 8.34 5.49 4.67
C ASN A 119 7.74 4.10 4.35
N MET A 120 6.43 4.08 4.07
CA MET A 120 5.70 2.87 3.70
C MET A 120 6.30 2.13 2.49
N ALA A 121 6.69 2.85 1.44
CA ALA A 121 7.24 2.25 0.22
C ALA A 121 8.55 1.48 0.48
N GLN A 122 9.40 1.95 1.41
CA GLN A 122 10.60 1.23 1.84
C GLN A 122 10.26 -0.15 2.44
N HIS A 123 9.14 -0.26 3.15
CA HIS A 123 8.70 -1.49 3.78
C HIS A 123 7.95 -2.41 2.80
N ALA A 124 7.13 -1.83 1.92
CA ALA A 124 6.44 -2.55 0.87
C ALA A 124 7.41 -3.21 -0.13
N ASN A 125 8.48 -2.49 -0.50
CA ASN A 125 9.50 -2.94 -1.46
C ASN A 125 10.55 -3.87 -0.85
N HIS A 126 10.54 -4.13 0.47
CA HIS A 126 11.41 -5.12 1.11
C HIS A 126 10.66 -6.46 1.21
N PRO A 127 11.26 -7.63 0.90
CA PRO A 127 10.54 -8.92 0.86
C PRO A 127 9.85 -9.27 2.18
N ILE A 128 10.47 -8.98 3.33
CA ILE A 128 9.94 -9.37 4.66
C ILE A 128 9.51 -8.22 5.56
N SER A 129 9.82 -6.96 5.22
CA SER A 129 9.45 -5.85 6.12
C SER A 129 7.93 -5.60 6.08
N VAL A 130 7.36 -5.15 7.19
CA VAL A 130 5.94 -4.80 7.31
C VAL A 130 5.80 -3.39 7.87
N MET A 131 4.60 -2.80 7.81
CA MET A 131 4.35 -1.45 8.33
C MET A 131 4.00 -1.44 9.82
N SER A 132 3.36 -2.50 10.31
CA SER A 132 3.09 -2.69 11.74
C SER A 132 4.25 -3.45 12.42
N GLN A 133 5.05 -2.74 13.20
CA GLN A 133 6.25 -3.30 13.84
C GLN A 133 5.95 -4.17 15.06
N TRP A 134 4.86 -3.89 15.78
CA TRP A 134 4.57 -4.61 17.03
C TRP A 134 4.35 -6.11 16.75
N ALA A 135 3.62 -6.42 15.67
CA ALA A 135 3.32 -7.79 15.28
C ALA A 135 4.56 -8.61 14.90
N THR A 136 5.70 -8.00 14.59
CA THR A 136 6.97 -8.73 14.33
C THR A 136 7.69 -9.16 15.62
N GLY A 137 7.15 -8.83 16.79
CA GLY A 137 7.86 -8.89 18.08
C GLY A 137 8.90 -7.77 18.26
N MET A 138 8.99 -6.81 17.32
CA MET A 138 10.02 -5.77 17.25
C MET A 138 11.47 -6.31 17.30
N THR A 139 11.68 -7.55 16.84
CA THR A 139 12.96 -8.28 16.96
C THR A 139 14.11 -7.70 16.15
N CYS A 140 13.85 -6.79 15.20
CA CYS A 140 14.89 -6.06 14.48
C CYS A 140 14.35 -4.75 13.88
N ALA A 141 14.30 -3.70 14.69
CA ALA A 141 13.92 -2.33 14.28
C ALA A 141 15.10 -1.36 14.51
N PRO A 142 15.25 -0.28 13.73
CA PRO A 142 16.44 0.57 13.79
C PRO A 142 16.70 1.11 15.20
N THR A 143 17.90 0.84 15.70
CA THR A 143 18.29 1.04 17.10
C THR A 143 19.33 2.15 17.25
N LYS A 144 19.32 2.84 18.40
CA LYS A 144 20.42 3.73 18.85
C LYS A 144 21.51 2.97 19.62
N ASN A 145 21.29 1.69 19.94
CA ASN A 145 22.25 0.83 20.63
C ASN A 145 22.62 -0.35 19.70
N PRO A 146 23.70 -0.26 18.92
CA PRO A 146 24.13 -1.35 18.05
C PRO A 146 24.39 -2.68 18.77
N ASN A 147 24.71 -2.66 20.06
CA ASN A 147 24.96 -3.86 20.87
C ASN A 147 23.66 -4.51 21.41
N SER A 148 22.48 -4.05 20.97
CA SER A 148 21.22 -4.78 21.19
C SER A 148 21.10 -5.97 20.23
N THR A 149 20.05 -6.78 20.35
CA THR A 149 19.84 -7.97 19.50
C THR A 149 18.96 -7.67 18.30
N CYS A 150 19.35 -8.19 17.13
CA CYS A 150 18.50 -8.34 15.95
C CYS A 150 18.32 -9.84 15.69
N ALA A 151 17.07 -10.29 15.53
CA ALA A 151 16.74 -11.69 15.24
C ALA A 151 15.67 -11.80 14.15
N GLN A 152 15.67 -12.92 13.41
CA GLN A 152 14.67 -13.22 12.39
C GLN A 152 13.25 -13.20 12.99
N GLY A 153 13.05 -13.73 14.20
CA GLY A 153 11.84 -13.51 14.99
C GLY A 153 10.55 -13.79 14.22
N GLY A 154 9.69 -12.77 14.09
CA GLY A 154 8.43 -12.88 13.34
C GLY A 154 8.55 -12.75 11.82
N PHE A 155 9.75 -12.57 11.26
CA PHE A 155 10.00 -12.52 9.83
C PHE A 155 10.11 -13.95 9.24
N PRO A 156 9.57 -14.23 8.05
CA PRO A 156 9.70 -15.54 7.40
C PRO A 156 11.15 -15.78 6.98
N VAL A 157 11.56 -17.05 6.92
CA VAL A 157 12.96 -17.45 6.65
C VAL A 157 13.28 -17.38 5.16
N TYR A 158 12.32 -17.82 4.34
CA TYR A 158 12.40 -17.78 2.89
C TYR A 158 11.24 -16.97 2.30
N THR A 159 11.45 -16.41 1.11
CA THR A 159 10.42 -15.65 0.40
C THR A 159 10.50 -15.90 -1.09
N VAL A 160 9.39 -16.33 -1.70
CA VAL A 160 9.26 -16.40 -3.16
C VAL A 160 8.85 -15.04 -3.68
N ASN A 161 9.69 -14.46 -4.56
CA ASN A 161 9.34 -13.27 -5.32
C ASN A 161 8.35 -13.65 -6.44
N ALA A 162 7.06 -13.52 -6.18
CA ALA A 162 6.03 -13.95 -7.13
C ALA A 162 5.83 -12.89 -8.23
N MET A 163 6.19 -13.27 -9.46
CA MET A 163 6.02 -12.46 -10.68
C MET A 163 5.19 -13.17 -11.76
N THR A 164 4.83 -14.44 -11.53
CA THR A 164 3.97 -15.27 -12.39
C THR A 164 3.01 -16.09 -11.53
N VAL A 165 1.92 -16.59 -12.12
CA VAL A 165 1.01 -17.55 -11.45
C VAL A 165 1.79 -18.80 -11.02
N ARG A 166 2.68 -19.29 -11.89
CA ARG A 166 3.53 -20.46 -11.63
C ARG A 166 4.38 -20.33 -10.36
N HIS A 167 4.93 -19.15 -10.05
CA HIS A 167 5.67 -18.94 -8.79
C HIS A 167 4.79 -19.18 -7.57
N VAL A 168 3.52 -18.75 -7.63
CA VAL A 168 2.54 -18.93 -6.57
C VAL A 168 2.16 -20.41 -6.42
N GLN A 169 1.82 -21.10 -7.52
CA GLN A 169 1.46 -22.52 -7.49
C GLN A 169 2.59 -23.40 -6.93
N MET A 170 3.82 -23.19 -7.39
CA MET A 170 4.97 -23.95 -6.91
C MET A 170 5.28 -23.67 -5.43
N ALA A 171 5.03 -22.45 -4.94
CA ALA A 171 5.17 -22.13 -3.52
C ALA A 171 4.08 -22.73 -2.62
N VAL A 172 2.83 -22.72 -3.07
CA VAL A 172 1.71 -23.38 -2.36
C VAL A 172 1.97 -24.89 -2.27
N ASN A 173 2.27 -25.54 -3.40
CA ASN A 173 2.56 -26.98 -3.42
C ASN A 173 3.80 -27.32 -2.57
N PHE A 174 4.88 -26.54 -2.66
CA PHE A 174 6.08 -26.79 -1.85
C PHE A 174 5.80 -26.68 -0.34
N ALA A 175 5.09 -25.64 0.10
CA ALA A 175 4.77 -25.46 1.51
C ALA A 175 3.85 -26.56 2.03
N ARG A 176 2.77 -26.90 1.31
CA ARG A 176 1.85 -27.98 1.69
C ARG A 176 2.57 -29.33 1.76
N ASN A 177 3.24 -29.73 0.68
CA ASN A 177 3.89 -31.05 0.58
C ASN A 177 5.11 -31.21 1.51
N ARG A 178 5.67 -30.11 2.04
CA ARG A 178 6.71 -30.13 3.09
C ARG A 178 6.22 -29.67 4.46
N ASN A 179 4.91 -29.57 4.68
CA ASN A 179 4.31 -29.18 5.95
C ASN A 179 4.89 -27.87 6.55
N ILE A 180 5.29 -26.92 5.70
CA ILE A 180 5.88 -25.64 6.11
C ILE A 180 4.77 -24.61 6.27
N ARG A 181 4.86 -23.78 7.31
CA ARG A 181 3.97 -22.63 7.46
C ARG A 181 4.07 -21.71 6.25
N LEU A 182 2.94 -21.49 5.56
CA LEU A 182 2.83 -20.57 4.44
C LEU A 182 2.34 -19.20 4.90
N VAL A 183 2.99 -18.14 4.43
CA VAL A 183 2.60 -16.74 4.65
C VAL A 183 2.36 -16.06 3.30
N ILE A 184 1.34 -15.21 3.20
CA ILE A 184 1.08 -14.43 1.98
C ILE A 184 1.34 -12.96 2.31
N LYS A 185 2.28 -12.34 1.60
CA LYS A 185 2.58 -10.91 1.75
C LYS A 185 2.42 -10.17 0.44
N ASN A 186 1.72 -9.04 0.52
CA ASN A 186 1.72 -8.02 -0.54
C ASN A 186 2.60 -6.83 -0.11
N SER A 187 2.03 -5.66 0.15
CA SER A 187 2.78 -4.47 0.56
C SER A 187 3.16 -4.37 2.04
N GLY A 188 2.84 -5.37 2.88
CA GLY A 188 3.17 -5.33 4.31
C GLY A 188 2.27 -4.43 5.18
N HIS A 189 1.15 -3.92 4.65
CA HIS A 189 0.30 -2.90 5.28
C HIS A 189 -0.70 -3.40 6.37
N ASN A 190 -0.83 -4.71 6.62
CA ASN A 190 -1.75 -5.21 7.65
C ASN A 190 -1.31 -4.77 9.06
N PHE A 191 -2.25 -4.27 9.87
CA PHE A 191 -1.95 -3.70 11.18
C PHE A 191 -1.65 -4.75 12.26
N ASN A 192 -2.04 -6.01 12.05
CA ASN A 192 -2.01 -7.08 13.05
C ASN A 192 -1.09 -8.26 12.66
N GLY A 193 -0.32 -8.14 11.58
CA GLY A 193 0.64 -9.17 11.17
C GLY A 193 0.07 -10.36 10.41
N ASN A 194 -1.12 -10.28 9.81
CA ASN A 194 -1.67 -11.37 8.95
C ASN A 194 -0.94 -11.55 7.60
N ASN A 195 0.25 -10.96 7.47
CA ASN A 195 1.08 -10.92 6.27
C ASN A 195 2.56 -11.20 6.59
N ILE A 196 2.82 -11.77 7.77
CA ILE A 196 4.14 -12.11 8.29
C ILE A 196 4.02 -13.34 9.22
N GLY A 197 5.14 -13.96 9.58
CA GLY A 197 5.19 -15.18 10.37
C GLY A 197 6.61 -15.72 10.48
N GLY A 198 7.07 -15.98 11.70
CA GLY A 198 8.32 -16.69 11.94
C GLY A 198 8.27 -18.13 11.38
N ASN A 199 9.44 -18.69 11.09
CA ASN A 199 9.63 -20.08 10.65
C ASN A 199 8.82 -20.47 9.39
N ALA A 200 8.49 -19.49 8.55
CA ALA A 200 7.61 -19.65 7.39
C ALA A 200 8.31 -19.48 6.03
N LEU A 201 7.68 -20.02 4.98
CA LEU A 201 7.86 -19.61 3.59
C LEU A 201 6.85 -18.51 3.27
N SER A 202 7.30 -17.38 2.73
CA SER A 202 6.41 -16.29 2.29
C SER A 202 6.24 -16.23 0.77
N ILE A 203 5.02 -16.04 0.30
CA ILE A 203 4.72 -15.66 -1.10
C ILE A 203 4.60 -14.14 -1.14
N TRP A 204 5.58 -13.48 -1.77
CA TRP A 204 5.58 -12.02 -1.92
C TRP A 204 5.00 -11.62 -3.27
N VAL A 205 3.69 -11.34 -3.28
CA VAL A 205 2.87 -11.02 -4.47
C VAL A 205 3.08 -9.56 -4.94
N HIS A 206 3.87 -8.77 -4.21
CA HIS A 206 4.10 -7.34 -4.49
C HIS A 206 4.59 -7.04 -5.91
N ASN A 207 5.40 -7.91 -6.52
CA ASN A 207 5.94 -7.70 -7.87
C ASN A 207 5.02 -8.24 -8.98
N LEU A 208 3.89 -8.85 -8.63
CA LEU A 208 2.84 -9.28 -9.54
C LEU A 208 1.98 -8.08 -9.96
N ARG A 209 2.56 -7.11 -10.69
CA ARG A 209 1.95 -5.80 -10.98
C ARG A 209 1.62 -5.64 -12.46
N GLY A 210 0.50 -4.99 -12.72
CA GLY A 210 0.01 -4.68 -14.06
C GLY A 210 -1.49 -4.38 -14.04
N LEU A 211 -1.93 -3.53 -14.96
CA LEU A 211 -3.29 -3.03 -15.01
C LEU A 211 -3.71 -2.83 -16.46
N THR A 212 -4.83 -3.45 -16.85
CA THR A 212 -5.42 -3.34 -18.19
C THR A 212 -6.81 -2.75 -18.09
N TYR A 213 -7.12 -1.79 -18.97
CA TYR A 213 -8.39 -1.07 -19.00
C TYR A 213 -9.23 -1.54 -20.19
N HIS A 214 -10.51 -1.83 -19.94
CA HIS A 214 -11.46 -2.30 -20.93
C HIS A 214 -12.64 -1.31 -21.01
N PRO A 215 -12.78 -0.54 -22.13
CA PRO A 215 -13.86 0.44 -22.34
C PRO A 215 -15.23 -0.18 -22.66
N THR A 216 -15.27 -1.51 -22.77
CA THR A 216 -16.48 -2.32 -22.86
C THR A 216 -16.12 -3.68 -22.30
N PHE A 217 -16.95 -4.22 -21.41
CA PHE A 217 -16.78 -5.59 -20.92
C PHE A 217 -18.12 -6.26 -20.71
N THR A 218 -18.18 -7.53 -21.12
CA THR A 218 -19.34 -8.41 -20.98
C THR A 218 -18.89 -9.65 -20.23
N THR A 219 -19.65 -10.00 -19.19
CA THR A 219 -19.58 -11.28 -18.47
C THR A 219 -21.01 -11.64 -18.04
N PRO A 220 -21.35 -12.92 -17.83
CA PRO A 220 -22.69 -13.28 -17.39
C PRO A 220 -23.11 -12.53 -16.11
N GLY A 221 -24.19 -11.73 -16.21
CA GLY A 221 -24.67 -10.87 -15.12
C GLY A 221 -24.10 -9.45 -15.08
N TYR A 222 -23.17 -9.08 -15.97
CA TYR A 222 -22.69 -7.70 -16.12
C TYR A 222 -22.29 -7.36 -17.56
N THR A 223 -23.02 -6.44 -18.18
CA THR A 223 -22.57 -5.68 -19.36
C THR A 223 -22.32 -4.25 -18.92
N GLY A 224 -21.12 -3.71 -19.19
CA GLY A 224 -20.78 -2.36 -18.74
C GLY A 224 -19.65 -1.70 -19.52
N HIS A 225 -19.62 -0.37 -19.41
CA HIS A 225 -18.74 0.51 -20.19
C HIS A 225 -17.34 0.69 -19.61
N VAL A 226 -17.05 0.21 -18.39
CA VAL A 226 -15.68 0.32 -17.85
C VAL A 226 -15.34 -0.79 -16.88
N VAL A 227 -14.29 -1.55 -17.21
CA VAL A 227 -13.72 -2.57 -16.35
C VAL A 227 -12.20 -2.47 -16.34
N VAL A 228 -11.59 -2.77 -15.19
CA VAL A 228 -10.14 -2.76 -15.00
C VAL A 228 -9.68 -4.10 -14.46
N ALA A 229 -8.80 -4.77 -15.19
CA ALA A 229 -8.07 -5.94 -14.70
C ALA A 229 -6.83 -5.46 -13.95
N MET A 230 -6.56 -6.01 -12.76
CA MET A 230 -5.43 -5.63 -11.90
C MET A 230 -4.74 -6.86 -11.34
N ALA A 231 -3.43 -6.99 -11.57
CA ALA A 231 -2.61 -8.06 -11.00
C ALA A 231 -2.37 -7.85 -9.50
N GLY A 232 -2.13 -8.94 -8.76
CA GLY A 232 -2.19 -9.03 -7.30
C GLY A 232 -1.44 -7.94 -6.54
N GLY A 233 -0.24 -7.54 -6.99
CA GLY A 233 0.62 -6.53 -6.38
C GLY A 233 0.25 -5.08 -6.65
N THR A 234 -0.79 -4.81 -7.45
CA THR A 234 -1.16 -3.44 -7.89
C THR A 234 -1.50 -2.52 -6.71
N ARG A 235 -0.75 -1.42 -6.56
CA ARG A 235 -0.87 -0.46 -5.45
C ARG A 235 -1.91 0.62 -5.71
N ALA A 236 -2.38 1.28 -4.66
CA ALA A 236 -3.28 2.41 -4.77
C ALA A 236 -2.70 3.59 -5.58
N THR A 237 -1.37 3.77 -5.60
CA THR A 237 -0.68 4.70 -6.51
C THR A 237 -0.89 4.33 -7.99
N ASP A 238 -0.77 3.05 -8.34
CA ASP A 238 -1.01 2.55 -9.70
C ASP A 238 -2.47 2.80 -10.12
N VAL A 239 -3.43 2.51 -9.23
CA VAL A 239 -4.87 2.73 -9.45
C VAL A 239 -5.22 4.23 -9.57
N SER A 240 -4.55 5.11 -8.83
CA SER A 240 -4.71 6.57 -8.98
C SER A 240 -4.14 7.08 -10.30
N ALA A 241 -3.01 6.54 -10.77
CA ALA A 241 -2.45 6.86 -12.07
C ALA A 241 -3.38 6.40 -13.22
N ALA A 242 -3.92 5.17 -13.13
CA ALA A 242 -4.89 4.64 -14.08
C ALA A 242 -6.19 5.46 -14.11
N SER A 243 -6.74 5.81 -12.94
CA SER A 243 -7.95 6.64 -12.84
C SER A 243 -7.81 7.98 -13.58
N ARG A 244 -6.62 8.60 -13.51
CA ARG A 244 -6.30 9.82 -14.28
C ARG A 244 -6.14 9.56 -15.76
N MET A 245 -5.36 8.54 -16.12
CA MET A 245 -5.06 8.19 -17.51
C MET A 245 -6.33 7.87 -18.31
N TYR A 246 -7.28 7.19 -17.70
CA TYR A 246 -8.52 6.74 -18.35
C TYR A 246 -9.73 7.61 -18.05
N ASN A 247 -9.55 8.75 -17.38
CA ASN A 247 -10.63 9.69 -16.99
C ASN A 247 -11.81 8.98 -16.30
N ALA A 248 -11.50 8.12 -15.32
CA ALA A 248 -12.46 7.22 -14.68
C ALA A 248 -12.26 7.19 -13.16
N THR A 249 -13.34 7.01 -12.41
CA THR A 249 -13.28 6.73 -10.97
C THR A 249 -13.15 5.23 -10.76
N ILE A 250 -12.00 4.78 -10.25
CA ILE A 250 -11.81 3.42 -9.71
C ILE A 250 -11.87 3.52 -8.19
N LEU A 251 -12.58 2.61 -7.51
CA LEU A 251 -12.60 2.61 -6.04
C LEU A 251 -11.22 2.22 -5.51
N ASN A 252 -10.66 3.09 -4.67
CA ASN A 252 -9.26 3.03 -4.28
C ASN A 252 -9.07 3.31 -2.79
N ALA A 253 -8.00 2.75 -2.22
CA ALA A 253 -7.60 2.95 -0.85
C ALA A 253 -6.99 4.35 -0.62
N GLY A 254 -7.06 4.85 0.62
CA GLY A 254 -6.50 6.17 0.98
C GLY A 254 -4.98 6.18 1.20
N GLY A 255 -4.37 5.02 1.50
CA GLY A 255 -2.93 4.84 1.70
C GLY A 255 -2.23 4.46 0.39
N ALA A 256 -1.13 5.15 0.06
CA ALA A 256 -0.45 5.03 -1.23
C ALA A 256 0.04 3.60 -1.55
N ASP A 257 0.58 2.92 -0.56
CA ASP A 257 1.14 1.57 -0.67
C ASP A 257 0.14 0.44 -0.35
N VAL A 258 -1.15 0.75 -0.14
CA VAL A 258 -2.17 -0.30 -0.02
C VAL A 258 -2.28 -1.02 -1.37
N ALA A 259 -2.11 -2.34 -1.37
CA ALA A 259 -2.33 -3.15 -2.55
C ALA A 259 -3.83 -3.45 -2.71
N VAL A 260 -4.43 -2.95 -3.80
CA VAL A 260 -5.89 -2.97 -3.98
C VAL A 260 -6.43 -4.40 -4.15
N PRO A 261 -5.81 -5.29 -4.94
CA PRO A 261 -6.18 -6.71 -5.02
C PRO A 261 -5.76 -7.56 -3.80
N GLY A 262 -5.15 -6.96 -2.78
CA GLY A 262 -4.78 -7.64 -1.54
C GLY A 262 -5.94 -7.67 -0.52
N GLY A 263 -5.58 -7.68 0.77
CA GLY A 263 -6.53 -7.68 1.88
C GLY A 263 -7.54 -6.52 1.86
N TYR A 264 -7.24 -5.41 1.19
CA TYR A 264 -8.12 -4.22 1.09
C TYR A 264 -9.52 -4.59 0.60
N PHE A 265 -9.67 -5.10 -0.63
CA PHE A 265 -10.99 -5.54 -1.10
C PHE A 265 -11.44 -6.81 -0.36
N GLN A 266 -10.51 -7.73 -0.05
CA GLN A 266 -10.87 -9.04 0.51
C GLN A 266 -11.52 -8.95 1.89
N GLY A 267 -11.25 -7.89 2.66
CA GLY A 267 -11.93 -7.60 3.94
C GLY A 267 -13.06 -6.57 3.87
N ALA A 268 -13.16 -5.78 2.78
CA ALA A 268 -14.30 -4.92 2.35
C ALA A 268 -13.81 -3.77 1.43
N GLY A 269 -12.91 -2.93 1.96
CA GLY A 269 -12.31 -1.79 1.27
C GLY A 269 -13.22 -0.57 1.21
N HIS A 270 -13.15 0.32 2.21
CA HIS A 270 -13.82 1.63 2.16
C HIS A 270 -13.06 2.64 1.30
N SER A 271 -13.77 3.67 0.82
CA SER A 271 -13.21 4.79 0.06
C SER A 271 -14.05 6.04 0.28
N SER A 272 -13.59 7.20 -0.21
CA SER A 272 -14.38 8.45 -0.19
C SER A 272 -15.67 8.41 -1.01
N TYR A 273 -15.93 7.31 -1.74
CA TYR A 273 -17.16 7.04 -2.48
C TYR A 273 -18.07 6.00 -1.79
N ALA A 274 -17.76 5.56 -0.56
CA ALA A 274 -18.49 4.46 0.09
C ALA A 274 -20.02 4.68 0.17
N SER A 275 -20.48 5.90 0.46
CA SER A 275 -21.91 6.26 0.49
C SER A 275 -22.51 6.54 -0.90
N PHE A 276 -21.71 6.50 -1.97
CA PHE A 276 -22.13 6.84 -3.34
C PHE A 276 -22.12 5.64 -4.28
N TYR A 277 -21.12 4.76 -4.15
CA TYR A 277 -20.96 3.53 -4.93
C TYR A 277 -20.96 2.25 -4.07
N GLY A 278 -20.70 2.32 -2.77
CA GLY A 278 -20.44 1.14 -1.92
C GLY A 278 -18.95 0.86 -1.72
N LEU A 279 -18.65 -0.34 -1.22
CA LEU A 279 -17.30 -0.78 -0.85
C LEU A 279 -16.57 -1.40 -2.05
N ALA A 280 -15.24 -1.49 -2.02
CA ALA A 280 -14.44 -2.04 -3.11
C ALA A 280 -14.83 -3.51 -3.42
N ALA A 281 -15.09 -4.32 -2.39
CA ALA A 281 -15.60 -5.68 -2.51
C ALA A 281 -16.92 -5.78 -3.30
N ASP A 282 -17.74 -4.73 -3.32
CA ASP A 282 -19.03 -4.73 -4.00
C ASP A 282 -18.90 -4.72 -5.53
N HIS A 283 -17.73 -4.30 -6.05
CA HIS A 283 -17.49 -4.04 -7.47
C HIS A 283 -16.47 -4.95 -8.14
N VAL A 284 -15.96 -5.95 -7.41
CA VAL A 284 -15.20 -7.06 -8.01
C VAL A 284 -16.16 -7.94 -8.80
N LEU A 285 -15.85 -8.15 -10.08
CA LEU A 285 -16.62 -8.94 -11.05
C LEU A 285 -16.11 -10.38 -11.16
N GLN A 286 -14.79 -10.55 -11.04
CA GLN A 286 -14.11 -11.84 -11.14
C GLN A 286 -12.76 -11.78 -10.41
N ILE A 287 -12.32 -12.92 -9.91
CA ILE A 287 -11.07 -13.10 -9.18
C ILE A 287 -10.33 -14.29 -9.81
N ARG A 288 -9.04 -14.15 -10.04
CA ARG A 288 -8.14 -15.27 -10.36
C ARG A 288 -7.27 -15.55 -9.14
N ALA A 289 -7.17 -16.81 -8.74
CA ALA A 289 -6.48 -17.20 -7.52
C ALA A 289 -5.85 -18.60 -7.62
N VAL A 290 -4.90 -18.87 -6.75
CA VAL A 290 -4.36 -20.21 -6.51
C VAL A 290 -4.92 -20.76 -5.19
N THR A 291 -5.59 -21.92 -5.26
CA THR A 291 -6.21 -22.62 -4.12
C THR A 291 -5.22 -23.52 -3.37
N ALA A 292 -5.62 -24.13 -2.25
CA ALA A 292 -4.73 -24.85 -1.33
C ALA A 292 -4.11 -26.12 -1.95
N ASP A 293 -4.81 -26.73 -2.91
CA ASP A 293 -4.36 -27.83 -3.77
C ASP A 293 -3.33 -27.41 -4.84
N GLY A 294 -3.08 -26.11 -4.98
CA GLY A 294 -2.19 -25.50 -5.98
C GLY A 294 -2.87 -25.15 -7.31
N THR A 295 -4.16 -25.47 -7.47
CA THR A 295 -4.89 -25.24 -8.73
C THR A 295 -5.08 -23.74 -8.98
N PHE A 296 -4.91 -23.32 -10.23
CA PHE A 296 -5.22 -21.97 -10.67
C PHE A 296 -6.67 -21.90 -11.12
N ILE A 297 -7.48 -21.06 -10.47
CA ILE A 297 -8.92 -20.98 -10.68
C ILE A 297 -9.39 -19.57 -11.06
N VAL A 298 -10.58 -19.54 -11.67
CA VAL A 298 -11.40 -18.35 -11.85
C VAL A 298 -12.58 -18.44 -10.88
N ALA A 299 -12.89 -17.35 -10.19
CA ALA A 299 -14.03 -17.22 -9.30
C ALA A 299 -14.86 -15.98 -9.68
N ASP A 300 -16.13 -16.17 -10.03
CA ASP A 300 -17.14 -15.15 -10.34
C ASP A 300 -18.55 -15.63 -9.95
N ALA A 301 -19.59 -14.93 -10.41
CA ALA A 301 -20.98 -15.25 -10.06
C ALA A 301 -21.49 -16.59 -10.61
N GLN A 302 -20.77 -17.25 -11.53
CA GLN A 302 -21.17 -18.53 -12.13
C GLN A 302 -20.11 -19.62 -11.94
N THR A 303 -18.84 -19.24 -11.91
CA THR A 303 -17.68 -20.13 -11.74
C THR A 303 -17.18 -20.02 -10.29
N ASN A 304 -17.19 -21.11 -9.53
CA ASN A 304 -16.78 -21.13 -8.11
C ASN A 304 -17.45 -20.01 -7.25
N PRO A 305 -18.78 -19.85 -7.30
CA PRO A 305 -19.48 -18.69 -6.74
C PRO A 305 -19.42 -18.61 -5.21
N ASP A 306 -19.24 -19.73 -4.54
CA ASP A 306 -19.02 -19.83 -3.09
C ASP A 306 -17.66 -19.24 -2.68
N LEU A 307 -16.61 -19.54 -3.45
CA LEU A 307 -15.28 -18.97 -3.25
C LEU A 307 -15.22 -17.49 -3.66
N PHE A 308 -15.92 -17.11 -4.74
CA PHE A 308 -16.08 -15.72 -5.16
C PHE A 308 -16.76 -14.86 -4.09
N TRP A 309 -17.82 -15.39 -3.47
CA TRP A 309 -18.51 -14.77 -2.35
C TRP A 309 -17.57 -14.57 -1.15
N ALA A 310 -16.83 -15.62 -0.77
CA ALA A 310 -15.92 -15.60 0.37
C ALA A 310 -14.74 -14.65 0.20
N PHE A 311 -14.09 -14.62 -0.97
CA PHE A 311 -13.02 -13.65 -1.26
C PHE A 311 -13.48 -12.18 -1.18
N ARG A 312 -14.79 -11.89 -1.28
CA ARG A 312 -15.34 -10.53 -1.32
C ARG A 312 -15.90 -10.10 0.04
N GLY A 313 -15.05 -10.17 1.07
CA GLY A 313 -15.36 -9.68 2.43
C GLY A 313 -14.99 -10.65 3.56
N GLY A 314 -14.71 -11.92 3.26
CA GLY A 314 -14.31 -12.94 4.23
C GLY A 314 -12.85 -12.88 4.70
N GLY A 315 -12.10 -11.84 4.32
CA GLY A 315 -10.73 -11.62 4.76
C GLY A 315 -9.67 -12.19 3.82
N GLY A 316 -8.54 -11.49 3.73
CA GLY A 316 -7.44 -11.86 2.85
C GLY A 316 -6.52 -12.91 3.46
N GLY A 317 -6.04 -13.84 2.64
CA GLY A 317 -5.01 -14.82 3.03
C GLY A 317 -5.51 -16.09 3.71
N THR A 318 -6.82 -16.37 3.71
CA THR A 318 -7.38 -17.65 4.23
C THR A 318 -7.98 -18.57 3.15
N PHE A 319 -8.49 -18.03 2.02
CA PHE A 319 -9.16 -18.83 0.98
C PHE A 319 -8.29 -19.21 -0.22
N GLY A 320 -7.13 -18.55 -0.39
CA GLY A 320 -6.27 -18.71 -1.55
C GLY A 320 -5.38 -17.49 -1.79
N VAL A 321 -4.46 -17.62 -2.75
CA VAL A 321 -3.59 -16.53 -3.16
C VAL A 321 -4.18 -15.84 -4.39
N VAL A 322 -4.78 -14.65 -4.21
CA VAL A 322 -5.29 -13.84 -5.32
C VAL A 322 -4.13 -13.36 -6.21
N THR A 323 -4.20 -13.69 -7.50
CA THR A 323 -3.18 -13.33 -8.50
C THR A 323 -3.63 -12.20 -9.42
N SER A 324 -4.93 -12.06 -9.69
CA SER A 324 -5.52 -10.86 -10.30
C SER A 324 -7.01 -10.74 -9.98
N ILE A 325 -7.54 -9.52 -10.14
CA ILE A 325 -8.98 -9.24 -10.04
C ILE A 325 -9.45 -8.40 -11.22
N LEU A 326 -10.75 -8.50 -11.48
CA LEU A 326 -11.48 -7.71 -12.44
C LEU A 326 -12.48 -6.83 -11.70
N VAL A 327 -12.40 -5.51 -11.83
CA VAL A 327 -13.28 -4.56 -11.12
C VAL A 327 -14.03 -3.63 -12.06
N ARG A 328 -15.23 -3.22 -11.67
CA ARG A 328 -15.93 -2.09 -12.31
C ARG A 328 -15.14 -0.81 -12.07
N ALA A 329 -15.14 0.06 -13.07
CA ALA A 329 -14.84 1.47 -12.88
C ALA A 329 -16.05 2.31 -13.32
N PHE A 330 -16.02 3.58 -12.96
CA PHE A 330 -17.13 4.52 -13.17
C PHE A 330 -16.67 5.72 -13.99
N PRO A 331 -17.58 6.46 -14.65
CA PRO A 331 -17.27 7.79 -15.17
C PRO A 331 -16.61 8.66 -14.07
N LEU A 332 -15.67 9.53 -14.45
CA LEU A 332 -15.01 10.41 -13.48
C LEU A 332 -16.04 11.18 -12.65
N THR A 333 -15.98 10.96 -11.33
CA THR A 333 -16.95 11.46 -10.37
C THR A 333 -16.27 12.40 -9.40
N SER A 334 -16.16 13.68 -9.76
CA SER A 334 -15.50 14.68 -8.92
C SER A 334 -16.16 14.83 -7.54
N ILE A 335 -15.34 15.06 -6.52
CA ILE A 335 -15.76 15.27 -5.13
C ILE A 335 -15.61 16.75 -4.76
N ALA A 336 -16.71 17.41 -4.37
CA ALA A 336 -16.61 18.68 -3.65
C ALA A 336 -16.24 18.40 -2.19
N SER A 337 -15.18 19.04 -1.68
CA SER A 337 -14.65 18.77 -0.34
C SER A 337 -14.28 20.07 0.41
N THR A 338 -14.50 20.05 1.73
CA THR A 338 -14.09 21.11 2.68
C THR A 338 -13.56 20.47 3.97
N SER A 339 -13.01 21.26 4.89
CA SER A 339 -12.53 20.73 6.18
C SER A 339 -12.82 21.68 7.34
N ILE A 340 -13.23 21.12 8.47
CA ILE A 340 -13.50 21.81 9.72
C ILE A 340 -12.47 21.43 10.79
N THR A 341 -12.16 22.37 11.69
CA THR A 341 -11.22 22.16 12.79
C THR A 341 -11.63 23.01 13.99
N PHE A 342 -11.65 22.43 15.19
CA PHE A 342 -11.73 23.15 16.46
C PHE A 342 -10.86 22.46 17.52
N SER A 343 -10.40 23.20 18.53
CA SER A 343 -9.43 22.69 19.50
C SER A 343 -9.59 23.33 20.87
N THR A 344 -9.27 22.59 21.94
CA THR A 344 -9.20 23.14 23.30
C THR A 344 -7.93 23.96 23.56
N ILE A 345 -6.95 23.94 22.64
CA ILE A 345 -5.73 24.73 22.73
C ILE A 345 -5.69 25.81 21.65
N SER A 346 -5.31 27.03 22.05
CA SER A 346 -5.13 28.15 21.11
C SER A 346 -3.90 27.94 20.24
N ARG A 347 -4.03 28.22 18.94
CA ARG A 347 -2.98 28.19 17.92
C ARG A 347 -3.11 29.43 17.02
N PRO A 348 -2.08 29.80 16.25
CA PRO A 348 -2.20 30.88 15.26
C PRO A 348 -3.37 30.63 14.31
N GLY A 349 -4.35 31.55 14.30
CA GLY A 349 -5.57 31.43 13.50
C GLY A 349 -6.67 30.51 14.06
N LEU A 350 -6.52 29.93 15.26
CA LEU A 350 -7.53 29.08 15.90
C LEU A 350 -7.59 29.35 17.42
N SER A 351 -8.67 29.98 17.88
CA SER A 351 -8.92 30.19 19.30
C SER A 351 -9.26 28.88 20.02
N GLY A 352 -8.67 28.66 21.19
CA GLY A 352 -9.02 27.52 22.05
C GLY A 352 -10.42 27.66 22.64
N ILE A 353 -11.18 26.56 22.67
CA ILE A 353 -12.49 26.45 23.33
C ILE A 353 -12.42 25.65 24.64
N SER A 354 -13.46 25.70 25.47
CA SER A 354 -13.51 24.85 26.67
C SER A 354 -13.63 23.36 26.30
N LYS A 355 -13.20 22.47 27.21
CA LYS A 355 -13.33 21.01 27.04
C LYS A 355 -14.80 20.58 26.85
N GLU A 356 -15.74 21.17 27.58
CA GLU A 356 -17.15 20.83 27.40
C GLU A 356 -17.70 21.36 26.06
N SER A 357 -17.33 22.59 25.65
CA SER A 357 -17.64 23.10 24.31
C SER A 357 -17.10 22.19 23.21
N PHE A 358 -15.90 21.63 23.38
CA PHE A 358 -15.32 20.66 22.45
C PHE A 358 -16.20 19.41 22.32
N TRP A 359 -16.61 18.80 23.42
CA TRP A 359 -17.46 17.60 23.40
C TRP A 359 -18.90 17.87 22.93
N THR A 360 -19.43 19.08 23.15
CA THR A 360 -20.67 19.55 22.49
C THR A 360 -20.48 19.64 20.98
N GLY A 361 -19.34 20.16 20.50
CA GLY A 361 -19.01 20.20 19.07
C GLY A 361 -18.85 18.81 18.44
N ILE A 362 -18.31 17.84 19.17
CA ILE A 362 -18.28 16.43 18.74
C ILE A 362 -19.71 15.89 18.61
N LYS A 363 -20.60 16.14 19.59
CA LYS A 363 -22.01 15.73 19.52
C LYS A 363 -22.73 16.34 18.32
N GLU A 364 -22.49 17.61 18.01
CA GLU A 364 -23.04 18.26 16.81
C GLU A 364 -22.54 17.65 15.49
N TYR A 365 -21.27 17.22 15.44
CA TYR A 365 -20.74 16.47 14.30
C TYR A 365 -21.36 15.07 14.17
N LEU A 366 -21.55 14.36 15.28
CA LEU A 366 -22.23 13.06 15.30
C LEU A 366 -23.67 13.21 14.81
N ASN A 367 -24.44 14.19 15.31
CA ASN A 367 -25.77 14.55 14.82
C ASN A 367 -25.79 14.85 13.30
N PHE A 368 -24.74 15.49 12.77
CA PHE A 368 -24.63 15.78 11.34
C PHE A 368 -24.25 14.56 10.47
N SER A 369 -23.70 13.50 11.07
CA SER A 369 -23.16 12.35 10.33
C SER A 369 -24.23 11.58 9.54
N THR A 370 -25.45 11.45 10.08
CA THR A 370 -26.60 10.88 9.35
C THR A 370 -26.98 11.74 8.15
N THR A 371 -27.07 13.07 8.33
CA THR A 371 -27.37 14.02 7.25
C THR A 371 -26.32 13.96 6.13
N LEU A 372 -25.04 13.79 6.48
CA LEU A 372 -23.95 13.59 5.52
C LEU A 372 -24.12 12.27 4.74
N CYS A 373 -24.34 11.15 5.43
CA CYS A 373 -24.55 9.84 4.82
C CYS A 373 -25.79 9.80 3.90
N ASP A 374 -26.92 10.36 4.34
CA ASP A 374 -28.18 10.37 3.58
C ASP A 374 -28.10 11.24 2.32
N ASN A 375 -27.16 12.19 2.27
CA ASN A 375 -26.81 12.95 1.07
C ASN A 375 -25.67 12.31 0.23
N ARG A 376 -25.38 11.02 0.46
CA ARG A 376 -24.30 10.23 -0.16
C ARG A 376 -22.90 10.80 0.07
N GLY A 377 -22.73 11.57 1.14
CA GLY A 377 -21.46 12.17 1.53
C GLY A 377 -20.53 11.22 2.27
N PHE A 378 -19.30 11.69 2.46
CA PHE A 378 -18.24 11.00 3.20
C PHE A 378 -17.57 11.98 4.18
N GLY A 379 -17.44 11.57 5.43
CA GLY A 379 -16.72 12.31 6.47
C GLY A 379 -15.45 11.58 6.88
N TYR A 380 -14.38 12.32 7.18
CA TYR A 380 -13.09 11.73 7.58
C TYR A 380 -12.51 12.52 8.75
N ASN A 381 -12.78 12.05 9.98
CA ASN A 381 -12.55 12.82 11.21
C ASN A 381 -11.48 12.23 12.12
N PHE A 382 -10.82 13.10 12.88
CA PHE A 382 -9.90 12.74 13.96
C PHE A 382 -10.21 13.52 15.22
N ILE A 383 -10.13 12.86 16.37
CA ILE A 383 -9.94 13.46 17.68
C ILE A 383 -8.51 13.11 18.11
N ARG A 384 -7.67 14.14 18.31
CA ARG A 384 -6.27 13.95 18.65
C ARG A 384 -5.84 14.68 19.90
N HIS A 385 -4.96 14.05 20.65
CA HIS A 385 -4.14 14.72 21.65
C HIS A 385 -3.20 15.72 20.97
N ALA A 386 -3.09 16.90 21.57
CA ALA A 386 -2.44 18.04 20.96
C ALA A 386 -1.66 18.83 22.02
N SER A 387 -0.47 19.29 21.65
CA SER A 387 0.31 20.25 22.44
C SER A 387 0.64 21.50 21.60
N SER A 388 0.83 22.63 22.28
CA SER A 388 1.30 23.89 21.70
C SER A 388 1.77 24.82 22.82
N SER A 389 2.99 25.35 22.73
CA SER A 389 3.55 26.33 23.69
C SER A 389 3.39 25.96 25.18
N GLY A 390 3.55 24.67 25.51
CA GLY A 390 3.39 24.13 26.87
C GLY A 390 1.95 23.79 27.28
N ALA A 391 0.92 24.25 26.55
CA ALA A 391 -0.45 23.80 26.74
C ALA A 391 -0.68 22.43 26.10
N THR A 392 -1.51 21.60 26.73
CA THR A 392 -1.98 20.31 26.23
C THR A 392 -3.51 20.29 26.15
N GLY A 393 -4.07 19.48 25.25
CA GLY A 393 -5.51 19.36 25.08
C GLY A 393 -5.88 18.55 23.83
N LEU A 394 -7.05 18.82 23.27
CA LEU A 394 -7.63 18.06 22.16
C LEU A 394 -7.77 18.93 20.89
N THR A 395 -7.60 18.32 19.73
CA THR A 395 -7.95 18.90 18.42
C THR A 395 -8.90 17.95 17.70
N PHE A 396 -10.01 18.49 17.20
CA PHE A 396 -10.89 17.81 16.26
C PHE A 396 -10.63 18.35 14.86
N THR A 397 -10.54 17.46 13.87
CA THR A 397 -10.51 17.81 12.45
C THR A 397 -11.45 16.87 11.71
N SER A 398 -12.24 17.36 10.75
CA SER A 398 -12.96 16.50 9.80
C SER A 398 -12.96 17.08 8.41
N SER A 399 -12.72 16.24 7.39
CA SER A 399 -13.09 16.59 6.02
C SER A 399 -14.53 16.19 5.74
N LEU A 400 -15.27 17.05 5.05
CA LEU A 400 -16.65 16.84 4.64
C LEU A 400 -16.66 16.82 3.11
N SER A 401 -17.12 15.72 2.53
CA SER A 401 -16.98 15.46 1.09
C SER A 401 -18.29 14.99 0.48
N LEU A 402 -18.65 15.54 -0.68
CA LEU A 402 -19.84 15.17 -1.45
C LEU A 402 -19.41 14.79 -2.89
N PRO A 403 -19.45 13.50 -3.26
CA PRO A 403 -19.25 13.07 -4.64
C PRO A 403 -20.36 13.58 -5.57
N ASN A 404 -20.00 13.89 -6.82
CA ASN A 404 -20.90 14.41 -7.85
C ASN A 404 -21.68 15.68 -7.45
N ARG A 405 -21.00 16.63 -6.79
CA ARG A 405 -21.58 17.92 -6.36
C ARG A 405 -20.63 19.08 -6.67
N THR A 406 -21.21 20.26 -6.84
CA THR A 406 -20.51 21.53 -7.00
C THR A 406 -20.09 22.13 -5.66
N LEU A 407 -19.15 23.09 -5.69
CA LEU A 407 -18.76 23.84 -4.49
C LEU A 407 -19.89 24.74 -3.94
N ALA A 408 -20.83 25.16 -4.80
CA ALA A 408 -22.00 25.92 -4.39
C ALA A 408 -22.98 25.04 -3.59
N GLU A 409 -23.24 23.82 -4.04
CA GLU A 409 -24.05 22.84 -3.30
C GLU A 409 -23.38 22.48 -1.97
N LEU A 410 -22.06 22.22 -1.95
CA LEU A 410 -21.34 21.95 -0.70
C LEU A 410 -21.41 23.12 0.29
N ARG A 411 -21.31 24.37 -0.20
CA ARG A 411 -21.50 25.57 0.64
C ARG A 411 -22.89 25.59 1.28
N SER A 412 -23.93 25.44 0.48
CA SER A 412 -25.32 25.44 0.96
C SER A 412 -25.60 24.29 1.92
N PHE A 413 -25.03 23.11 1.67
CA PHE A 413 -25.17 21.92 2.51
C PHE A 413 -24.45 22.03 3.87
N THR A 414 -23.25 22.61 3.89
CA THR A 414 -22.45 22.70 5.12
C THR A 414 -22.78 23.90 6.01
N ALA A 415 -23.31 24.99 5.45
CA ALA A 415 -23.60 26.21 6.21
C ALA A 415 -24.52 25.99 7.45
N PRO A 416 -25.62 25.22 7.39
CA PRO A 416 -26.46 24.98 8.57
C PRO A 416 -25.74 24.24 9.71
N PHE A 417 -24.81 23.34 9.39
CA PHE A 417 -24.00 22.64 10.40
C PHE A 417 -22.99 23.59 11.05
N LEU A 418 -22.33 24.45 10.28
CA LEU A 418 -21.44 25.47 10.83
C LEU A 418 -22.21 26.47 11.70
N GLN A 419 -23.45 26.81 11.34
CA GLN A 419 -24.29 27.66 12.18
C GLN A 419 -24.56 27.02 13.54
N ARG A 420 -24.95 25.73 13.59
CA ARG A 420 -25.16 25.03 14.88
C ARG A 420 -23.90 25.02 15.75
N LEU A 421 -22.71 24.86 15.16
CA LEU A 421 -21.45 24.98 15.90
C LEU A 421 -21.25 26.39 16.50
N ASN A 422 -21.57 27.45 15.75
CA ASN A 422 -21.55 28.82 16.29
C ASN A 422 -22.58 29.02 17.40
N ASP A 423 -23.79 28.49 17.26
CA ASP A 423 -24.88 28.62 18.23
C ASP A 423 -24.53 27.97 19.59
N VAL A 424 -23.73 26.90 19.58
CA VAL A 424 -23.16 26.28 20.82
C VAL A 424 -21.82 26.90 21.27
N GLY A 425 -21.43 28.05 20.71
CA GLY A 425 -20.27 28.82 21.14
C GLY A 425 -18.93 28.36 20.56
N ILE A 426 -18.92 27.66 19.42
CA ILE A 426 -17.71 27.24 18.70
C ILE A 426 -17.59 28.10 17.43
N PRO A 427 -16.72 29.12 17.40
CA PRO A 427 -16.64 30.05 16.26
C PRO A 427 -16.19 29.36 14.98
N MET A 428 -17.09 29.27 13.99
CA MET A 428 -16.86 28.57 12.72
C MET A 428 -17.24 29.44 11.54
N TYR A 429 -16.27 29.73 10.67
CA TYR A 429 -16.48 30.41 9.40
C TYR A 429 -16.52 29.40 8.25
N MET A 430 -17.11 29.76 7.11
CA MET A 430 -17.10 28.92 5.90
C MET A 430 -15.65 28.58 5.49
N PRO A 431 -15.21 27.30 5.54
CA PRO A 431 -13.84 26.96 5.23
C PRO A 431 -13.57 27.00 3.71
N LYS A 432 -12.28 26.98 3.34
CA LYS A 432 -11.87 26.85 1.94
C LYS A 432 -12.37 25.52 1.36
N MET A 433 -13.10 25.60 0.26
CA MET A 433 -13.64 24.46 -0.48
C MET A 433 -12.77 24.17 -1.72
N ARG A 434 -12.79 22.92 -2.18
CA ARG A 434 -12.08 22.47 -3.38
C ARG A 434 -12.82 21.32 -4.07
N THR A 435 -12.66 21.22 -5.38
CA THR A 435 -13.02 20.01 -6.14
C THR A 435 -11.83 19.06 -6.13
N VAL A 436 -12.09 17.75 -6.12
CA VAL A 436 -11.10 16.69 -6.17
C VAL A 436 -11.57 15.65 -7.17
N ASP A 437 -10.89 15.55 -8.31
CA ASP A 437 -11.26 14.61 -9.36
C ASP A 437 -10.72 13.21 -9.05
N VAL A 438 -9.40 13.02 -9.14
CA VAL A 438 -8.72 11.80 -8.69
C VAL A 438 -7.78 12.13 -7.53
N PRO A 439 -7.92 11.48 -6.36
CA PRO A 439 -7.05 11.67 -5.21
C PRO A 439 -5.56 11.58 -5.56
N ASP A 440 -4.77 12.57 -5.12
CA ASP A 440 -3.34 12.61 -5.40
C ASP A 440 -2.55 11.75 -4.42
N LEU A 441 -2.44 10.46 -4.77
CA LEU A 441 -1.49 9.53 -4.16
C LEU A 441 -0.15 9.68 -4.89
N GLN A 442 0.62 10.70 -4.51
CA GLN A 442 2.02 10.81 -4.93
C GLN A 442 2.85 9.69 -4.29
N ASP A 443 3.74 9.08 -5.08
CA ASP A 443 4.71 8.04 -4.67
C ASP A 443 5.91 8.62 -3.87
N GLN A 444 5.77 9.85 -3.36
CA GLN A 444 6.80 10.56 -2.59
C GLN A 444 6.80 10.10 -1.11
N PRO A 445 7.97 10.02 -0.44
CA PRO A 445 8.05 9.55 0.95
C PRO A 445 7.23 10.42 1.91
N LYS A 446 6.06 9.93 2.32
CA LYS A 446 5.28 10.54 3.40
C LYS A 446 5.93 10.21 4.74
N LEU A 447 6.81 11.08 5.21
CA LEU A 447 7.38 10.99 6.56
C LEU A 447 6.47 11.63 7.63
N THR A 448 5.48 12.42 7.20
CA THR A 448 4.47 13.06 8.04
C THR A 448 3.15 12.29 8.03
N ARG A 449 2.69 11.94 9.23
CA ARG A 449 1.45 11.20 9.47
C ARG A 449 0.23 12.11 9.31
N ARG A 450 -0.71 11.81 8.39
CA ARG A 450 -2.05 12.45 8.37
C ARG A 450 -3.11 11.59 9.09
N ALA A 451 -3.00 10.27 8.97
CA ALA A 451 -3.89 9.25 9.52
C ALA A 451 -3.10 8.13 10.24
N LEU A 452 -3.75 7.19 10.93
CA LEU A 452 -3.07 5.92 11.20
C LEU A 452 -2.89 5.14 9.88
N GLY A 453 -1.83 4.34 9.77
CA GLY A 453 -1.51 3.58 8.55
C GLY A 453 -0.90 4.39 7.41
N ASP A 454 -0.86 5.72 7.51
CA ASP A 454 -0.22 6.61 6.52
C ASP A 454 1.34 6.61 6.64
N VAL A 455 1.87 5.99 7.71
CA VAL A 455 3.29 5.79 8.04
C VAL A 455 3.49 4.50 8.84
N VAL A 456 4.72 3.96 8.84
CA VAL A 456 5.14 2.81 9.65
C VAL A 456 5.11 3.13 11.16
N GLY A 457 4.66 2.17 11.97
CA GLY A 457 4.50 2.34 13.42
C GLY A 457 4.41 1.03 14.20
N HIS A 458 4.36 1.13 15.53
CA HIS A 458 4.18 0.02 16.49
C HIS A 458 2.78 0.09 17.14
N THR A 459 1.77 0.45 16.35
CA THR A 459 0.45 0.86 16.87
C THR A 459 -0.52 -0.30 17.06
N LEU A 460 -0.95 -0.50 18.30
CA LEU A 460 -2.18 -1.24 18.58
C LEU A 460 -3.38 -0.42 18.07
N ILE A 461 -4.27 -1.09 17.36
CA ILE A 461 -5.48 -0.51 16.76
C ILE A 461 -6.65 -1.43 17.05
N ALA A 462 -7.80 -0.84 17.33
CA ALA A 462 -9.08 -1.52 17.35
C ALA A 462 -10.12 -0.63 16.66
N SER A 463 -11.26 -1.21 16.26
CA SER A 463 -12.36 -0.44 15.69
C SER A 463 -13.72 -1.02 15.99
N ARG A 464 -14.76 -0.23 15.71
CA ARG A 464 -16.17 -0.64 15.77
C ARG A 464 -16.97 0.12 14.70
N LEU A 465 -18.03 -0.49 14.17
CA LEU A 465 -18.97 0.21 13.29
C LEU A 465 -20.16 0.73 14.11
N PHE A 466 -20.22 2.05 14.31
CA PHE A 466 -21.39 2.69 14.91
C PHE A 466 -22.55 2.67 13.91
N GLN A 467 -23.66 2.12 14.37
CA GLN A 467 -24.84 1.78 13.59
C GLN A 467 -25.81 2.95 13.54
N ARG A 468 -26.70 2.98 12.53
CA ARG A 468 -27.71 4.05 12.40
C ARG A 468 -28.57 4.23 13.67
N TYR A 469 -28.79 3.19 14.47
CA TYR A 469 -29.51 3.31 15.74
C TYR A 469 -28.77 4.14 16.80
N ASN A 470 -27.42 4.20 16.78
CA ASN A 470 -26.64 5.07 17.68
C ASN A 470 -26.89 6.57 17.43
N TYR A 471 -27.55 6.92 16.33
CA TYR A 471 -27.90 8.27 15.91
C TYR A 471 -29.43 8.49 15.88
N ALA A 472 -30.23 7.56 16.43
CA ALA A 472 -31.68 7.62 16.35
C ALA A 472 -32.28 8.77 17.18
N ASP A 473 -31.65 9.09 18.30
CA ASP A 473 -32.07 10.13 19.22
C ASP A 473 -30.88 10.75 20.00
N ASP A 474 -31.18 11.78 20.78
CA ASP A 474 -30.20 12.54 21.55
C ASP A 474 -29.55 11.70 22.67
N ALA A 475 -30.27 10.74 23.25
CA ALA A 475 -29.75 9.88 24.31
C ALA A 475 -28.71 8.90 23.77
N SER A 476 -29.05 8.19 22.69
CA SER A 476 -28.18 7.26 21.97
C SER A 476 -26.91 7.96 21.46
N THR A 477 -27.08 9.17 20.91
CA THR A 477 -25.93 9.97 20.40
C THR A 477 -25.06 10.49 21.55
N SER A 478 -25.65 10.83 22.70
CA SER A 478 -24.89 11.24 23.90
C SER A 478 -24.12 10.07 24.50
N GLU A 479 -24.70 8.88 24.53
CA GLU A 479 -24.04 7.67 25.02
C GLU A 479 -22.85 7.29 24.13
N MET A 480 -23.02 7.31 22.80
CA MET A 480 -21.92 7.16 21.83
C MET A 480 -20.83 8.22 22.03
N GLN A 481 -21.21 9.49 22.22
CA GLN A 481 -20.23 10.56 22.48
C GLN A 481 -19.47 10.31 23.79
N ALA A 482 -20.14 9.88 24.86
CA ALA A 482 -19.51 9.55 26.14
C ALA A 482 -18.57 8.35 26.04
N ALA A 483 -18.93 7.31 25.29
CA ALA A 483 -18.09 6.15 25.03
C ALA A 483 -16.79 6.54 24.28
N ILE A 484 -16.90 7.35 23.23
CA ILE A 484 -15.75 7.93 22.50
C ILE A 484 -14.92 8.83 23.41
N ARG A 485 -15.57 9.70 24.20
CA ARG A 485 -14.93 10.60 25.17
C ARG A 485 -14.10 9.83 26.19
N SER A 486 -14.58 8.72 26.70
CA SER A 486 -13.83 7.93 27.68
C SER A 486 -12.55 7.33 27.11
N ALA A 487 -12.58 6.79 25.88
CA ALA A 487 -11.39 6.29 25.21
C ALA A 487 -10.33 7.39 24.97
N VAL A 488 -10.79 8.62 24.67
CA VAL A 488 -9.90 9.78 24.49
C VAL A 488 -9.37 10.30 25.83
N GLU A 489 -10.24 10.66 26.78
CA GLU A 489 -9.83 11.41 27.97
C GLU A 489 -9.30 10.53 29.12
N GLU A 490 -9.86 9.33 29.31
CA GLU A 490 -9.39 8.36 30.31
C GLU A 490 -8.35 7.41 29.70
N GLY A 491 -8.61 6.95 28.47
CA GLY A 491 -7.75 6.02 27.74
C GLY A 491 -6.52 6.70 27.11
N GLY A 492 -6.53 8.02 26.90
CA GLY A 492 -5.43 8.72 26.24
C GLY A 492 -5.21 8.29 24.80
N TYR A 493 -6.22 7.65 24.17
CA TYR A 493 -6.15 7.19 22.79
C TYR A 493 -6.56 8.31 21.83
N ASP A 494 -6.02 8.28 20.62
CA ASP A 494 -6.54 9.06 19.51
C ASP A 494 -7.67 8.26 18.84
N VAL A 495 -8.68 8.97 18.32
CA VAL A 495 -9.83 8.37 17.63
C VAL A 495 -9.90 8.88 16.19
N HIS A 496 -10.21 7.99 15.25
CA HIS A 496 -10.45 8.29 13.84
C HIS A 496 -11.82 7.73 13.43
N GLY A 497 -12.61 8.49 12.66
CA GLY A 497 -13.84 8.01 12.07
C GLY A 497 -13.91 8.23 10.55
N GLN A 498 -14.50 7.29 9.84
CA GLN A 498 -14.99 7.43 8.47
C GLN A 498 -16.52 7.38 8.50
N VAL A 499 -17.15 8.53 8.31
CA VAL A 499 -18.61 8.67 8.23
C VAL A 499 -19.05 8.28 6.83
N MET A 500 -19.76 7.16 6.72
CA MET A 500 -20.20 6.56 5.46
C MET A 500 -21.40 5.63 5.67
N SER A 501 -22.20 5.41 4.63
CA SER A 501 -23.30 4.43 4.67
C SER A 501 -23.36 3.59 3.37
N PRO A 502 -22.51 2.55 3.25
CA PRO A 502 -22.45 1.67 2.07
C PRO A 502 -23.58 0.62 2.10
N THR A 503 -24.82 1.09 2.04
CA THR A 503 -26.01 0.23 2.06
C THR A 503 -26.04 -0.73 0.87
N PHE A 504 -26.78 -1.84 1.00
CA PHE A 504 -27.00 -2.75 -0.12
C PHE A 504 -27.54 -2.03 -1.37
N SER A 505 -28.51 -1.12 -1.21
CA SER A 505 -29.11 -0.39 -2.33
C SER A 505 -28.13 0.57 -3.04
N VAL A 506 -27.21 1.20 -2.31
CA VAL A 506 -26.13 2.01 -2.90
C VAL A 506 -25.11 1.14 -3.65
N ALA A 507 -24.79 -0.04 -3.11
CA ALA A 507 -23.86 -0.99 -3.70
C ALA A 507 -24.42 -1.79 -4.90
N GLY A 508 -25.73 -1.70 -5.17
CA GLY A 508 -26.41 -2.48 -6.21
C GLY A 508 -26.80 -3.90 -5.78
N ASN A 509 -27.03 -4.10 -4.47
CA ASN A 509 -27.43 -5.35 -3.81
C ASN A 509 -26.49 -6.55 -4.12
N PRO A 510 -25.18 -6.45 -3.87
CA PRO A 510 -24.25 -7.55 -4.10
C PRO A 510 -24.49 -8.71 -3.12
N ASP A 511 -24.42 -9.95 -3.61
CA ASP A 511 -24.14 -11.13 -2.75
C ASP A 511 -22.62 -11.23 -2.58
N ASN A 512 -22.14 -10.92 -1.38
CA ASN A 512 -20.74 -11.02 -0.99
C ASN A 512 -20.60 -11.18 0.54
N ALA A 513 -19.42 -11.60 0.99
CA ALA A 513 -19.13 -11.89 2.40
C ALA A 513 -18.77 -10.65 3.25
N VAL A 514 -19.04 -9.44 2.78
CA VAL A 514 -18.81 -8.22 3.60
C VAL A 514 -19.69 -8.29 4.84
N LEU A 515 -19.08 -8.15 6.03
CA LEU A 515 -19.75 -8.08 7.33
C LEU A 515 -21.07 -7.27 7.24
N PRO A 516 -22.25 -7.87 7.51
CA PRO A 516 -23.54 -7.22 7.30
C PRO A 516 -23.70 -5.87 7.99
N ALA A 517 -23.04 -5.67 9.13
CA ALA A 517 -23.09 -4.45 9.91
C ALA A 517 -22.53 -3.21 9.17
N PHE A 518 -21.73 -3.37 8.11
CA PHE A 518 -21.38 -2.25 7.21
C PHE A 518 -22.60 -1.62 6.54
N ARG A 519 -23.64 -2.42 6.27
CA ARG A 519 -24.81 -2.00 5.46
C ARG A 519 -25.77 -1.11 6.24
N THR A 520 -25.65 -1.09 7.57
CA THR A 520 -26.41 -0.27 8.53
C THR A 520 -25.54 0.72 9.30
N ALA A 521 -24.22 0.70 9.10
CA ALA A 521 -23.28 1.64 9.69
C ALA A 521 -23.51 3.09 9.19
N ILE A 522 -23.16 4.02 10.07
CA ILE A 522 -23.00 5.46 9.77
C ILE A 522 -21.53 5.89 9.94
N MET A 523 -20.78 5.26 10.85
CA MET A 523 -19.38 5.59 11.07
C MET A 523 -18.56 4.35 11.43
N HIS A 524 -17.57 4.02 10.60
CA HIS A 524 -16.46 3.17 11.05
C HIS A 524 -15.57 4.01 11.96
N THR A 525 -15.29 3.54 13.17
CA THR A 525 -14.50 4.29 14.16
C THR A 525 -13.36 3.43 14.66
N GLN A 526 -12.15 3.93 14.49
CA GLN A 526 -10.91 3.36 14.99
C GLN A 526 -10.45 4.10 16.24
N VAL A 527 -9.84 3.37 17.16
CA VAL A 527 -9.13 3.90 18.31
C VAL A 527 -7.72 3.31 18.33
N TYR A 528 -6.74 4.15 18.61
CA TYR A 528 -5.33 3.77 18.56
C TYR A 528 -4.45 4.64 19.44
N GLU A 529 -3.26 4.15 19.76
CA GLU A 529 -2.31 4.88 20.59
C GLU A 529 -1.68 6.06 19.82
N PRO A 530 -1.69 7.29 20.37
CA PRO A 530 -1.26 8.49 19.65
C PRO A 530 0.23 8.45 19.28
N ASN A 531 1.08 7.98 20.20
CA ASN A 531 2.54 8.03 20.10
C ASN A 531 3.15 6.81 19.39
N ALA A 532 2.35 5.89 18.88
CA ALA A 532 2.86 4.62 18.37
C ALA A 532 3.53 4.68 16.97
N SER A 533 4.08 5.83 16.61
CA SER A 533 5.07 5.98 15.54
C SER A 533 6.46 5.69 16.08
N TRP A 534 7.32 5.00 15.33
CA TRP A 534 8.71 4.77 15.74
C TRP A 534 9.45 6.10 16.02
N ASP A 535 10.16 6.18 17.15
CA ASP A 535 10.67 7.42 17.77
C ASP A 535 12.21 7.51 17.82
N GLY A 536 12.91 6.55 17.24
CA GLY A 536 14.36 6.42 17.37
C GLY A 536 14.83 5.48 18.47
N SER A 537 13.95 4.86 19.25
CA SER A 537 14.32 3.88 20.27
C SER A 537 13.78 2.50 19.92
N THR A 538 14.64 1.48 20.03
CA THR A 538 14.22 0.08 20.00
C THR A 538 13.99 -0.35 21.44
N VAL A 539 12.81 -0.04 21.98
CA VAL A 539 12.34 -0.64 23.23
C VAL A 539 11.63 -1.94 22.87
N VAL A 540 12.34 -3.05 23.05
CA VAL A 540 11.76 -4.39 22.97
C VAL A 540 10.84 -4.58 24.18
N GLU A 541 9.55 -4.32 23.99
CA GLU A 541 8.56 -4.47 25.06
C GLU A 541 8.35 -5.94 25.45
N THR A 542 8.20 -6.20 26.74
CA THR A 542 7.93 -7.54 27.27
C THR A 542 6.50 -7.99 26.90
N PRO A 543 6.24 -9.30 26.71
CA PRO A 543 4.91 -9.79 26.38
C PRO A 543 3.83 -9.33 27.38
N GLU A 544 4.16 -9.25 28.67
CA GLU A 544 3.22 -8.84 29.72
C GLU A 544 2.89 -7.34 29.66
N LEU A 545 3.80 -6.50 29.14
CA LEU A 545 3.49 -5.09 28.89
C LEU A 545 2.57 -4.93 27.67
N GLN A 546 2.83 -5.69 26.61
CA GLN A 546 2.00 -5.68 25.40
C GLN A 546 0.58 -6.19 25.70
N ALA A 547 0.46 -7.30 26.45
CA ALA A 547 -0.81 -7.82 26.94
C ALA A 547 -1.58 -6.77 27.75
N ARG A 548 -0.97 -6.15 28.78
CA ARG A 548 -1.63 -5.09 29.57
C ARG A 548 -2.08 -3.88 28.74
N ARG A 549 -1.37 -3.53 27.66
CA ARG A 549 -1.77 -2.44 26.75
C ARG A 549 -3.00 -2.82 25.93
N HIS A 550 -3.06 -4.06 25.46
CA HIS A 550 -4.21 -4.62 24.76
C HIS A 550 -5.41 -4.82 25.69
N ASP A 551 -5.25 -5.38 26.89
CA ASP A 551 -6.33 -5.50 27.89
C ASP A 551 -6.97 -4.14 28.19
N ARG A 552 -6.12 -3.11 28.34
CA ARG A 552 -6.56 -1.72 28.52
C ARG A 552 -7.34 -1.21 27.31
N LEU A 553 -6.86 -1.44 26.09
CA LEU A 553 -7.57 -1.09 24.85
C LEU A 553 -8.94 -1.79 24.79
N GLN A 554 -8.96 -3.10 25.02
CA GLN A 554 -10.16 -3.93 25.03
C GLN A 554 -11.18 -3.49 26.10
N SER A 555 -10.75 -2.96 27.24
CA SER A 555 -11.65 -2.40 28.26
C SER A 555 -12.45 -1.17 27.78
N TYR A 556 -11.87 -0.36 26.88
CA TYR A 556 -12.60 0.74 26.24
C TYR A 556 -13.45 0.27 25.06
N LEU A 557 -12.98 -0.71 24.30
CA LEU A 557 -13.77 -1.34 23.24
C LEU A 557 -15.00 -2.06 23.79
N GLN A 558 -14.94 -2.60 25.01
CA GLN A 558 -16.12 -3.21 25.64
C GLN A 558 -17.24 -2.18 25.78
N ARG A 559 -16.95 -0.97 26.27
CA ARG A 559 -17.93 0.13 26.34
C ARG A 559 -18.50 0.49 24.97
N TRP A 560 -17.76 0.24 23.89
CA TRP A 560 -18.24 0.45 22.51
C TRP A 560 -19.06 -0.75 22.02
N ARG A 561 -18.69 -1.99 22.36
CA ARG A 561 -19.45 -3.22 22.09
C ARG A 561 -20.83 -3.19 22.75
N ASP A 562 -20.88 -2.81 24.02
CA ASP A 562 -22.11 -2.73 24.83
C ASP A 562 -23.18 -1.85 24.17
N ILE A 563 -22.77 -0.77 23.50
CA ILE A 563 -23.65 0.18 22.80
C ILE A 563 -23.71 -0.07 21.28
N THR A 564 -23.01 -1.08 20.76
CA THR A 564 -23.08 -1.53 19.35
C THR A 564 -23.33 -3.04 19.21
N PRO A 565 -24.43 -3.57 19.81
CA PRO A 565 -24.82 -4.97 19.62
C PRO A 565 -25.02 -5.29 18.13
N GLY A 566 -24.37 -6.35 17.66
CA GLY A 566 -24.33 -6.74 16.24
C GLY A 566 -23.62 -5.74 15.30
N GLY A 567 -22.95 -4.72 15.85
CA GLY A 567 -22.27 -3.69 15.06
C GLY A 567 -20.93 -4.14 14.46
N GLY A 568 -20.21 -5.07 15.11
CA GLY A 568 -18.93 -5.57 14.64
C GLY A 568 -17.88 -4.48 14.36
N ALA A 569 -16.85 -4.84 13.59
CA ALA A 569 -15.70 -4.01 13.26
C ALA A 569 -15.15 -4.35 11.86
N TYR A 570 -14.40 -3.42 11.27
CA TYR A 570 -13.74 -3.67 9.99
C TYR A 570 -12.42 -4.43 10.22
N MET A 571 -12.38 -5.72 9.86
CA MET A 571 -11.23 -6.60 10.13
C MET A 571 -9.86 -6.02 9.74
N ASN A 572 -9.74 -5.35 8.59
CA ASN A 572 -8.47 -4.79 8.13
C ASN A 572 -7.94 -3.67 9.04
N GLU A 573 -8.79 -3.04 9.85
CA GLU A 573 -8.49 -1.93 10.75
C GLU A 573 -9.07 -2.17 12.16
N GLY A 574 -9.33 -3.44 12.50
CA GLY A 574 -9.75 -3.90 13.82
C GLY A 574 -8.60 -4.54 14.59
N ASP A 575 -8.90 -5.00 15.79
CA ASP A 575 -7.94 -5.75 16.62
C ASP A 575 -8.11 -7.24 16.31
N MET A 576 -7.13 -7.86 15.64
CA MET A 576 -7.23 -9.30 15.31
C MET A 576 -7.18 -10.21 16.55
N GLN A 577 -7.13 -9.66 17.75
CA GLN A 577 -7.13 -10.40 19.01
C GLN A 577 -8.34 -10.03 19.88
N ASP A 578 -9.36 -9.39 19.30
CA ASP A 578 -10.67 -9.27 19.91
C ASP A 578 -11.18 -10.68 20.30
N PRO A 579 -11.54 -10.95 21.57
CA PRO A 579 -12.00 -12.27 22.00
C PRO A 579 -13.30 -12.71 21.29
N GLU A 580 -14.06 -11.76 20.73
CA GLU A 580 -15.29 -11.97 19.96
C GLU A 580 -15.05 -11.83 18.44
N TRP A 581 -13.81 -11.98 17.96
CA TRP A 581 -13.41 -11.74 16.56
C TRP A 581 -14.32 -12.40 15.51
N LYS A 582 -14.89 -13.57 15.78
CA LYS A 582 -15.82 -14.26 14.87
C LYS A 582 -17.07 -13.43 14.58
N ASP A 583 -17.78 -13.01 15.61
CA ASP A 583 -18.94 -12.12 15.47
C ASP A 583 -18.50 -10.73 15.01
N THR A 584 -17.42 -10.23 15.59
CA THR A 584 -16.93 -8.87 15.33
C THR A 584 -16.50 -8.66 13.87
N PHE A 585 -15.91 -9.65 13.19
CA PHE A 585 -15.44 -9.49 11.81
C PHE A 585 -16.31 -10.14 10.73
N TYR A 586 -17.08 -11.17 11.10
CA TYR A 586 -17.87 -11.95 10.13
C TYR A 586 -19.35 -12.02 10.50
N GLY A 587 -19.69 -11.86 11.78
CA GLY A 587 -21.07 -11.88 12.27
C GLY A 587 -21.79 -13.18 11.87
N SER A 588 -23.04 -13.03 11.42
CA SER A 588 -23.87 -14.14 10.93
C SER A 588 -23.34 -14.84 9.67
N TYR A 589 -22.25 -14.36 9.05
CA TYR A 589 -21.61 -15.01 7.89
C TYR A 589 -20.48 -15.97 8.26
N TYR A 590 -20.07 -16.07 9.54
CA TYR A 590 -18.92 -16.91 9.93
C TYR A 590 -19.08 -18.39 9.53
N GLU A 591 -20.23 -19.01 9.81
CA GLU A 591 -20.43 -20.44 9.53
C GLU A 591 -20.40 -20.75 8.03
N ARG A 592 -21.08 -19.94 7.18
CA ARG A 592 -21.01 -20.08 5.71
C ARG A 592 -19.58 -19.88 5.20
N LEU A 593 -18.84 -18.93 5.78
CA LEU A 593 -17.42 -18.75 5.45
C LEU A 593 -16.58 -19.97 5.85
N LEU A 594 -16.85 -20.57 7.01
CA LEU A 594 -16.14 -21.76 7.49
C LEU A 594 -16.44 -22.99 6.63
N GLU A 595 -17.67 -23.16 6.13
CA GLU A 595 -18.02 -24.19 5.14
C GLU A 595 -17.19 -24.03 3.86
N VAL A 596 -17.07 -22.81 3.33
CA VAL A 596 -16.24 -22.52 2.14
C VAL A 596 -14.76 -22.77 2.45
N LYS A 597 -14.27 -22.35 3.62
CA LYS A 597 -12.89 -22.60 4.07
C LYS A 597 -12.57 -24.10 4.07
N LYS A 598 -13.42 -24.92 4.69
CA LYS A 598 -13.23 -26.38 4.79
C LYS A 598 -13.35 -27.10 3.45
N LYS A 599 -14.15 -26.56 2.52
CA LYS A 599 -14.24 -27.09 1.14
C LYS A 599 -12.97 -26.82 0.33
N TRP A 600 -12.38 -25.64 0.44
CA TRP A 600 -11.31 -25.17 -0.45
C TRP A 600 -9.89 -25.22 0.15
N ASP A 601 -9.79 -25.38 1.47
CA ASP A 601 -8.54 -25.59 2.21
C ASP A 601 -8.77 -26.49 3.43
N PRO A 602 -9.07 -27.79 3.23
CA PRO A 602 -9.32 -28.75 4.31
C PRO A 602 -8.07 -29.06 5.15
N GLU A 603 -6.87 -28.79 4.62
CA GLU A 603 -5.58 -29.05 5.29
C GLU A 603 -5.03 -27.83 6.05
N GLY A 604 -5.75 -26.70 6.04
CA GLY A 604 -5.32 -25.47 6.71
C GLY A 604 -3.98 -24.92 6.19
N VAL A 605 -3.73 -25.02 4.88
CA VAL A 605 -2.52 -24.50 4.21
C VAL A 605 -2.41 -22.99 4.39
N PHE A 606 -3.55 -22.29 4.35
CA PHE A 606 -3.62 -20.84 4.54
C PHE A 606 -4.09 -20.53 5.96
N TRP A 607 -3.24 -19.87 6.75
CA TRP A 607 -3.56 -19.45 8.11
C TRP A 607 -3.15 -18.00 8.38
N VAL A 608 -4.05 -17.26 9.02
CA VAL A 608 -3.85 -15.88 9.49
C VAL A 608 -4.58 -15.70 10.82
N ILE A 609 -4.11 -14.80 11.70
CA ILE A 609 -4.73 -14.57 13.02
C ILE A 609 -6.15 -14.04 12.82
N SER A 610 -7.13 -14.67 13.48
CA SER A 610 -8.57 -14.35 13.37
C SER A 610 -9.11 -14.37 11.93
N GLY A 611 -8.47 -15.17 11.08
CA GLY A 611 -9.02 -15.59 9.80
C GLY A 611 -10.11 -16.65 9.99
N VAL A 612 -10.97 -16.81 8.99
CA VAL A 612 -11.95 -17.90 8.97
C VAL A 612 -11.25 -19.24 9.14
N GLY A 613 -11.64 -20.00 10.17
CA GLY A 613 -11.04 -21.30 10.54
C GLY A 613 -9.68 -21.22 11.25
N SER A 614 -9.21 -20.03 11.65
CA SER A 614 -7.89 -19.90 12.28
C SER A 614 -7.81 -20.53 13.67
N ASP A 615 -8.94 -20.72 14.36
CA ASP A 615 -9.05 -21.35 15.68
C ASP A 615 -8.92 -22.88 15.67
N GLU A 616 -8.79 -23.50 14.50
CA GLU A 616 -8.40 -24.91 14.38
C GLU A 616 -6.87 -25.10 14.53
N TRP A 617 -6.13 -24.01 14.70
CA TRP A 617 -4.68 -23.97 14.91
C TRP A 617 -4.33 -23.08 16.10
N GLU A 618 -3.24 -23.39 16.79
CA GLU A 618 -2.65 -22.54 17.83
C GLU A 618 -1.20 -22.18 17.49
N VAL A 619 -0.72 -21.02 17.96
CA VAL A 619 0.70 -20.67 17.93
C VAL A 619 1.31 -21.11 19.25
N ARG A 620 2.21 -22.10 19.20
CA ARG A 620 3.00 -22.55 20.35
C ARG A 620 4.29 -21.74 20.47
N ASP A 621 4.79 -21.64 21.70
CA ASP A 621 6.15 -21.16 21.97
C ASP A 621 7.18 -22.31 21.96
N SER A 622 8.46 -22.00 22.13
CA SER A 622 9.54 -23.00 22.15
C SER A 622 9.52 -23.95 23.35
N SER A 623 8.60 -23.79 24.31
CA SER A 623 8.36 -24.75 25.40
C SER A 623 7.28 -25.77 25.04
N GLY A 624 6.61 -25.61 23.88
CA GLY A 624 5.47 -26.42 23.45
C GLY A 624 4.14 -25.97 24.06
N GLY A 625 4.13 -24.90 24.88
CA GLY A 625 2.90 -24.31 25.40
C GLY A 625 2.19 -23.48 24.34
N GLY A 626 0.85 -23.56 24.28
CA GLY A 626 0.04 -22.59 23.54
C GLY A 626 0.22 -21.19 24.13
N ARG A 627 0.33 -20.17 23.27
CA ARG A 627 0.56 -18.79 23.72
C ARG A 627 -0.67 -18.21 24.44
N GLU A 628 -0.55 -17.99 25.74
CA GLU A 628 -1.50 -17.17 26.50
C GLU A 628 -1.23 -15.67 26.28
N GLY A 629 -2.24 -14.91 25.82
CA GLY A 629 -2.18 -13.46 25.69
C GLY A 629 -1.93 -12.95 24.26
N LEU A 630 -1.14 -11.88 24.12
CA LEU A 630 -0.97 -11.16 22.85
C LEU A 630 -0.05 -11.94 21.88
N TYR A 631 -0.60 -12.34 20.74
CA TYR A 631 0.10 -12.96 19.63
C TYR A 631 0.95 -11.94 18.85
N THR A 632 2.26 -11.93 19.11
CA THR A 632 3.25 -11.54 18.11
C THR A 632 3.53 -12.72 17.17
N GLN A 633 4.04 -12.44 15.97
CA GLN A 633 4.32 -13.45 14.93
C GLN A 633 5.69 -14.13 15.05
N ASP A 634 6.47 -13.75 16.07
CA ASP A 634 7.67 -14.46 16.50
C ASP A 634 7.33 -15.82 17.15
N VAL A 635 8.34 -16.64 17.42
CA VAL A 635 8.19 -18.03 17.89
C VAL A 635 8.99 -18.34 19.16
N GLU A 636 9.99 -17.53 19.52
CA GLU A 636 10.76 -17.69 20.75
C GLU A 636 10.14 -16.91 21.94
N PRO A 637 9.96 -17.53 23.12
CA PRO A 637 9.93 -16.83 24.39
C PRO A 637 11.36 -16.38 24.72
N ARG A 638 11.57 -15.06 24.89
CA ARG A 638 12.91 -14.45 24.91
C ARG A 638 13.73 -14.81 26.16
N ASN A 639 14.47 -15.92 26.10
CA ASN A 639 15.58 -16.17 27.01
C ASN A 639 16.87 -15.56 26.46
N SER A 640 17.56 -14.75 27.26
CA SER A 640 18.58 -13.78 26.82
C SER A 640 19.93 -14.36 26.35
N ASN A 641 19.99 -15.64 25.96
CA ASN A 641 21.26 -16.37 25.78
C ASN A 641 21.48 -16.95 24.36
N ASN A 642 20.47 -16.95 23.48
CA ASN A 642 20.66 -17.38 22.08
C ASN A 642 21.25 -16.25 21.23
N VAL A 643 22.57 -16.07 21.35
CA VAL A 643 23.37 -15.40 20.32
C VAL A 643 23.42 -16.31 19.10
N LEU A 644 23.12 -15.77 17.91
CA LEU A 644 23.28 -16.47 16.63
C LEU A 644 24.66 -17.16 16.60
N PRO A 645 24.75 -18.49 16.35
CA PRO A 645 26.03 -19.18 16.38
C PRO A 645 26.95 -18.62 15.29
N HIS A 646 28.06 -18.01 15.71
CA HIS A 646 29.07 -17.48 14.81
C HIS A 646 29.63 -18.60 13.92
N SER A 647 29.27 -18.58 12.64
CA SER A 647 29.91 -19.36 11.59
C SER A 647 30.00 -18.50 10.33
N PRO A 648 31.20 -17.98 9.98
CA PRO A 648 31.33 -17.14 8.80
C PRO A 648 31.21 -18.01 7.53
N PRO A 649 30.44 -17.57 6.51
CA PRO A 649 30.49 -18.21 5.21
C PRO A 649 31.90 -17.98 4.63
N ARG A 650 32.68 -19.06 4.48
CA ARG A 650 33.95 -18.99 3.76
C ARG A 650 33.66 -18.68 2.30
N SER A 651 33.97 -17.46 1.88
CA SER A 651 34.17 -17.14 0.48
C SER A 651 35.38 -17.93 -0.03
N GLN A 652 35.12 -18.99 -0.81
CA GLN A 652 36.14 -19.63 -1.62
C GLN A 652 35.76 -19.55 -3.09
N SER A 653 36.60 -18.83 -3.83
CA SER A 653 36.59 -18.76 -5.29
C SER A 653 36.87 -20.14 -5.88
N TRP A 654 35.96 -20.65 -6.70
CA TRP A 654 36.12 -21.92 -7.38
C TRP A 654 37.04 -21.78 -8.60
N ILE A 655 38.28 -22.28 -8.45
CA ILE A 655 39.12 -22.71 -9.57
C ILE A 655 39.19 -24.24 -9.53
N SER A 656 39.08 -24.86 -10.70
CA SER A 656 38.96 -26.28 -10.95
C SER A 656 40.11 -27.17 -10.44
N ALA A 657 39.79 -28.31 -9.83
CA ALA A 657 40.59 -29.54 -9.90
C ALA A 657 39.73 -30.79 -9.63
N LEU A 658 40.11 -31.92 -10.24
CA LEU A 658 39.45 -33.23 -10.17
C LEU A 658 39.87 -34.03 -8.90
N PRO A 659 39.12 -35.09 -8.51
CA PRO A 659 39.28 -35.74 -7.21
C PRO A 659 40.43 -36.76 -7.18
N ASN A 660 40.92 -37.06 -5.97
CA ASN A 660 41.79 -38.21 -5.70
C ASN A 660 41.30 -39.02 -4.49
N ILE A 661 41.48 -40.33 -4.60
CA ILE A 661 40.93 -41.37 -3.70
C ILE A 661 41.92 -41.66 -2.56
N ALA A 662 41.44 -41.84 -1.33
CA ALA A 662 42.08 -42.72 -0.33
C ALA A 662 41.09 -43.12 0.79
N SER A 663 41.11 -44.40 1.16
CA SER A 663 40.19 -45.04 2.12
C SER A 663 40.82 -45.24 3.51
N ALA A 664 40.03 -45.23 4.60
CA ALA A 664 40.37 -45.96 5.83
C ALA A 664 39.15 -46.25 6.75
N THR A 665 38.81 -47.53 6.85
CA THR A 665 38.20 -48.27 7.98
C THR A 665 38.88 -47.97 9.35
N ALA A 666 38.33 -48.23 10.54
CA ALA A 666 37.01 -48.71 11.03
C ALA A 666 36.98 -48.63 12.59
N LEU A 667 35.95 -49.24 13.24
CA LEU A 667 35.87 -49.77 14.64
C LEU A 667 34.97 -49.06 15.66
N THR A 668 33.79 -49.67 15.87
CA THR A 668 33.07 -49.86 17.15
C THR A 668 33.83 -50.88 18.05
N PRO A 669 33.53 -51.14 19.36
CA PRO A 669 32.18 -51.15 19.97
C PRO A 669 31.97 -50.86 21.50
N VAL A 670 30.68 -50.66 21.85
CA VAL A 670 29.94 -51.14 23.06
C VAL A 670 30.46 -50.89 24.49
N HIS A 671 29.59 -50.30 25.33
CA HIS A 671 29.33 -50.79 26.69
C HIS A 671 27.87 -50.53 27.16
N THR A 672 27.35 -51.41 28.02
CA THR A 672 25.93 -51.48 28.45
C THR A 672 25.77 -51.56 29.99
N LYS A 673 24.53 -51.36 30.50
CA LYS A 673 23.96 -51.74 31.85
C LYS A 673 24.09 -50.71 33.01
N TYR A 674 23.20 -50.62 34.03
CA TYR A 674 21.76 -50.93 34.28
C TYR A 674 21.29 -50.24 35.62
N SER A 675 20.00 -50.36 35.97
CA SER A 675 19.38 -50.35 37.34
C SER A 675 19.28 -49.08 38.24
N THR A 676 18.07 -48.46 38.30
CA THR A 676 17.05 -48.43 39.40
C THR A 676 17.44 -48.67 40.90
N PRO A 677 16.56 -48.40 41.90
CA PRO A 677 15.83 -47.16 42.28
C PRO A 677 15.83 -46.90 43.83
N ASN A 678 15.27 -45.79 44.36
CA ASN A 678 14.75 -45.78 45.75
C ASN A 678 13.67 -44.72 46.08
N ARG A 679 13.09 -44.81 47.30
CA ARG A 679 11.71 -44.45 47.67
C ARG A 679 11.61 -43.46 48.85
N ASN A 680 10.38 -43.02 49.13
CA ASN A 680 9.85 -42.39 50.38
C ASN A 680 10.11 -40.87 50.57
N ASN A 681 9.19 -40.05 51.12
CA ASN A 681 7.93 -40.33 51.84
C ASN A 681 6.92 -39.14 51.83
N LEU A 682 5.61 -39.44 51.73
CA LEU A 682 4.44 -38.87 52.47
C LEU A 682 4.31 -37.32 52.68
N ARG A 683 3.16 -36.65 52.47
CA ARG A 683 1.80 -36.97 52.99
C ARG A 683 0.66 -36.07 52.41
N LYS A 684 -0.44 -36.71 51.97
CA LYS A 684 -1.89 -36.34 52.07
C LYS A 684 -2.48 -34.97 51.61
N SER A 685 -3.40 -35.08 50.63
CA SER A 685 -4.57 -34.24 50.25
C SER A 685 -5.75 -34.35 51.29
N PRO A 686 -7.02 -33.85 51.11
CA PRO A 686 -7.71 -33.25 49.93
C PRO A 686 -8.59 -31.96 50.28
N PRO A 687 -9.86 -31.69 49.80
CA PRO A 687 -10.17 -30.44 49.06
C PRO A 687 -11.40 -29.59 49.53
N LEU A 688 -11.71 -28.50 48.80
CA LEU A 688 -13.02 -27.83 48.49
C LEU A 688 -14.13 -27.71 49.59
N PRO A 689 -14.86 -26.56 49.68
CA PRO A 689 -16.08 -26.41 48.84
C PRO A 689 -16.54 -24.97 48.47
N HIS A 690 -17.58 -24.91 47.62
CA HIS A 690 -18.40 -23.73 47.28
C HIS A 690 -19.20 -23.15 48.47
N HIS A 691 -19.68 -21.90 48.35
CA HIS A 691 -21.05 -21.52 48.76
C HIS A 691 -21.56 -20.24 48.08
N THR A 692 -22.88 -20.04 48.16
CA THR A 692 -23.74 -19.09 47.41
C THR A 692 -24.51 -18.15 48.35
N LEU A 693 -25.23 -17.15 47.79
CA LEU A 693 -26.26 -16.28 48.42
C LEU A 693 -25.67 -15.12 49.30
N ASN A 694 -26.32 -13.95 49.50
CA ASN A 694 -27.68 -13.53 49.13
C ASN A 694 -27.84 -11.99 48.95
N SER A 695 -29.02 -11.57 48.46
CA SER A 695 -29.50 -10.19 48.24
C SER A 695 -29.77 -9.34 49.49
N HIS A 696 -29.85 -8.00 49.37
CA HIS A 696 -30.89 -7.18 50.04
C HIS A 696 -31.17 -5.80 49.41
N HIS A 697 -32.31 -5.21 49.81
CA HIS A 697 -33.05 -4.10 49.17
C HIS A 697 -32.98 -2.75 49.92
N HIS A 698 -33.53 -1.71 49.25
CA HIS A 698 -34.17 -0.49 49.76
C HIS A 698 -33.38 0.83 49.81
N SER A 699 -34.16 1.93 49.84
CA SER A 699 -33.88 3.21 49.18
C SER A 699 -33.99 4.43 50.15
N PRO A 700 -34.43 5.66 49.76
CA PRO A 700 -33.84 6.95 50.17
C PRO A 700 -34.60 7.55 51.42
N PRO A 701 -34.56 8.86 51.83
CA PRO A 701 -34.14 10.10 51.12
C PRO A 701 -33.51 11.26 51.96
N ALA A 702 -33.34 12.44 51.33
CA ALA A 702 -33.80 13.78 51.79
C ALA A 702 -32.81 14.99 51.77
N THR A 703 -33.17 15.99 50.94
CA THR A 703 -33.20 17.46 51.18
C THR A 703 -31.96 18.34 51.51
N MET A 704 -31.81 19.39 50.67
CA MET A 704 -31.37 20.81 50.86
C MET A 704 -31.56 21.45 52.27
N PRO A 705 -30.93 22.61 52.67
CA PRO A 705 -30.90 23.87 51.88
C PRO A 705 -29.90 25.06 52.12
N THR A 706 -29.75 25.91 51.07
CA THR A 706 -29.72 27.42 51.04
C THR A 706 -28.54 28.34 51.49
N ASN A 707 -28.47 29.49 50.76
CA ASN A 707 -27.99 30.87 51.13
C ASN A 707 -26.46 31.13 51.22
N LYS A 708 -25.88 32.33 50.94
CA LYS A 708 -26.28 33.68 50.40
C LYS A 708 -24.95 34.37 49.92
N LYS A 709 -24.84 35.02 48.74
CA LYS A 709 -25.22 36.40 48.32
C LYS A 709 -24.17 37.51 48.68
N ILE A 710 -24.11 38.61 47.88
CA ILE A 710 -23.43 39.94 48.10
C ILE A 710 -21.93 40.01 47.65
N ASN A 711 -21.37 41.01 46.92
CA ASN A 711 -21.88 42.25 46.25
C ASN A 711 -20.97 42.78 45.09
N ASN A 712 -21.56 43.59 44.19
CA ASN A 712 -21.13 44.87 43.54
C ASN A 712 -19.62 45.27 43.44
N ASN A 713 -19.10 45.91 42.37
CA ASN A 713 -19.47 47.24 41.81
C ASN A 713 -18.71 47.52 40.47
N THR A 714 -19.38 47.93 39.38
CA THR A 714 -19.39 49.28 38.75
C THR A 714 -18.06 49.93 38.30
N ASN A 715 -17.85 50.09 36.97
CA ASN A 715 -17.99 51.41 36.28
C ASN A 715 -17.63 51.37 34.77
N ASN A 716 -18.30 52.26 34.02
CA ASN A 716 -18.20 52.59 32.58
C ASN A 716 -17.59 54.03 32.47
N PRO A 717 -17.56 54.78 31.33
CA PRO A 717 -17.68 54.49 29.89
C PRO A 717 -16.66 55.31 29.00
N VAL A 718 -17.00 55.55 27.70
CA VAL A 718 -16.49 56.60 26.75
C VAL A 718 -15.15 56.30 26.05
N GLN A 719 -14.89 56.53 24.75
CA GLN A 719 -15.56 56.62 23.42
C GLN A 719 -14.46 57.10 22.41
N PRO A 720 -14.66 57.06 21.08
CA PRO A 720 -13.62 57.24 20.03
C PRO A 720 -13.64 58.70 19.47
N PRO A 721 -13.39 59.05 18.17
CA PRO A 721 -12.78 58.40 16.99
C PRO A 721 -11.79 59.30 16.20
N THR A 722 -11.35 58.89 15.00
CA THR A 722 -11.23 59.69 13.72
C THR A 722 -10.56 58.80 12.62
N ASN A 723 -11.15 58.58 11.43
CA ASN A 723 -11.23 59.42 10.21
C ASN A 723 -9.90 59.54 9.41
N GLN A 724 -9.85 59.58 8.07
CA GLN A 724 -10.81 59.29 6.98
C GLN A 724 -10.06 59.28 5.62
N THR A 725 -10.63 58.62 4.59
CA THR A 725 -10.57 58.90 3.11
C THR A 725 -9.43 59.77 2.52
N THR A 726 -8.81 59.43 1.37
CA THR A 726 -9.43 59.61 0.02
C THR A 726 -8.54 59.07 -1.14
N THR A 727 -9.19 58.51 -2.16
CA THR A 727 -8.79 58.49 -3.61
C THR A 727 -9.35 59.78 -4.30
N PRO A 728 -8.99 60.22 -5.54
CA PRO A 728 -8.79 59.37 -6.75
C PRO A 728 -7.94 59.88 -7.95
N HIS A 729 -7.84 59.06 -9.03
CA HIS A 729 -7.56 59.34 -10.48
C HIS A 729 -6.32 60.22 -10.86
N THR A 730 -5.47 60.01 -11.87
CA THR A 730 -5.27 59.09 -13.03
C THR A 730 -3.83 59.36 -13.58
N HIS A 731 -3.20 58.72 -14.58
CA HIS A 731 -3.64 57.76 -15.62
C HIS A 731 -2.54 56.71 -15.98
N ALA A 732 -2.18 56.51 -17.26
CA ALA A 732 -1.38 55.40 -17.80
C ALA A 732 0.03 55.76 -18.33
N SER A 733 1.00 54.82 -18.20
CA SER A 733 1.56 54.05 -19.33
C SER A 733 2.62 53.01 -18.89
N THR A 734 2.51 51.77 -19.39
CA THR A 734 3.54 50.74 -19.77
C THR A 734 4.91 50.70 -19.04
N GLU A 735 5.52 49.56 -18.70
CA GLU A 735 5.51 48.24 -19.37
C GLU A 735 6.11 47.16 -18.42
N ALA A 736 5.35 46.14 -18.00
CA ALA A 736 5.87 44.97 -17.23
C ALA A 736 4.82 43.87 -16.96
N ALA A 737 3.53 44.19 -16.96
CA ALA A 737 2.47 43.28 -16.49
C ALA A 737 1.85 42.36 -17.57
N ASP A 738 2.20 42.53 -18.84
CA ASP A 738 1.38 42.06 -19.97
C ASP A 738 1.75 40.66 -20.54
N LEU A 739 2.73 39.96 -19.92
CA LEU A 739 3.11 38.60 -20.32
C LEU A 739 2.39 37.49 -19.52
N GLY A 740 1.67 37.85 -18.46
CA GLY A 740 0.88 36.91 -17.66
C GLY A 740 -0.54 36.71 -18.20
N GLN A 741 -1.24 37.82 -18.49
CA GLN A 741 -2.66 37.78 -18.85
C GLN A 741 -2.87 37.31 -20.30
N ALA A 742 -2.06 37.77 -21.25
CA ALA A 742 -2.17 37.39 -22.67
C ALA A 742 -2.01 35.87 -22.92
N ARG A 743 -1.29 35.15 -22.05
CA ARG A 743 -1.16 33.68 -22.11
C ARG A 743 -2.36 32.96 -21.49
N TYR A 744 -2.86 33.49 -20.39
CA TYR A 744 -4.07 32.96 -19.71
C TYR A 744 -5.32 33.11 -20.60
N ASP A 745 -5.49 34.25 -21.25
CA ASP A 745 -6.64 34.53 -22.10
C ASP A 745 -6.57 33.76 -23.45
N HIS A 746 -5.36 33.52 -23.97
CA HIS A 746 -5.13 32.67 -25.15
C HIS A 746 -5.56 31.21 -24.91
N ASP A 747 -5.11 30.63 -23.79
CA ASP A 747 -5.39 29.22 -23.49
C ASP A 747 -6.85 29.01 -23.04
N THR A 748 -7.48 30.02 -22.42
CA THR A 748 -8.91 29.96 -22.05
C THR A 748 -9.84 30.11 -23.27
N ALA A 749 -9.45 30.89 -24.29
CA ALA A 749 -10.21 31.00 -25.54
C ALA A 749 -10.15 29.70 -26.39
N ALA A 750 -9.00 29.02 -26.42
CA ALA A 750 -8.83 27.77 -27.15
C ALA A 750 -9.64 26.58 -26.59
N ILE A 751 -10.07 26.67 -25.32
CA ILE A 751 -10.94 25.68 -24.68
C ILE A 751 -12.41 25.95 -25.03
N GLY A 752 -12.86 27.22 -24.99
CA GLY A 752 -14.25 27.57 -25.31
C GLY A 752 -14.65 27.24 -26.76
N ASP A 753 -13.81 27.59 -27.74
CA ASP A 753 -14.10 27.34 -29.17
C ASP A 753 -14.01 25.83 -29.54
N ARG A 754 -13.49 24.98 -28.65
CA ARG A 754 -13.38 23.51 -28.83
C ARG A 754 -14.68 22.77 -28.48
N ASP A 755 -15.42 23.23 -27.48
CA ASP A 755 -16.63 22.56 -27.01
C ASP A 755 -17.84 22.83 -27.93
N ASP A 756 -17.96 24.04 -28.51
CA ASP A 756 -18.98 24.34 -29.54
C ASP A 756 -18.77 23.52 -30.83
N ALA A 757 -17.51 23.25 -31.20
CA ALA A 757 -17.17 22.48 -32.40
C ALA A 757 -17.47 20.97 -32.29
N LEU A 758 -17.60 20.43 -31.07
CA LEU A 758 -17.97 19.03 -30.82
C LEU A 758 -19.48 18.75 -30.94
N HIS A 759 -20.32 19.80 -30.96
CA HIS A 759 -21.78 19.67 -30.93
C HIS A 759 -22.52 20.36 -32.09
N ALA A 760 -21.82 21.04 -33.00
CA ALA A 760 -22.42 21.63 -34.20
C ALA A 760 -22.55 20.62 -35.36
N PRO A 761 -23.74 20.41 -35.96
CA PRO A 761 -23.93 19.48 -37.09
C PRO A 761 -23.50 20.06 -38.46
N GLY A 762 -22.56 21.01 -38.48
CA GLY A 762 -22.11 21.71 -39.68
C GLY A 762 -20.79 22.47 -39.49
N PRO A 763 -20.14 22.92 -40.57
CA PRO A 763 -18.81 23.52 -40.50
C PRO A 763 -18.80 24.86 -39.74
N VAL A 764 -17.90 24.96 -38.77
CA VAL A 764 -17.71 26.14 -37.91
C VAL A 764 -16.91 27.22 -38.66
N PHE A 765 -17.43 28.45 -38.71
CA PHE A 765 -16.75 29.60 -39.30
C PHE A 765 -16.04 30.44 -38.23
N VAL A 766 -14.70 30.51 -38.31
CA VAL A 766 -13.87 31.35 -37.43
C VAL A 766 -13.94 32.82 -37.88
N ARG A 767 -14.11 33.75 -36.93
CA ARG A 767 -14.12 35.20 -37.23
C ARG A 767 -12.69 35.70 -37.55
N PRO A 768 -12.51 36.61 -38.53
CA PRO A 768 -11.17 37.12 -38.88
C PRO A 768 -10.44 37.78 -37.70
N GLY A 769 -9.13 37.53 -37.59
CA GLY A 769 -8.25 38.21 -36.62
C GLY A 769 -7.87 37.43 -35.36
N ARG A 770 -8.31 36.17 -35.19
CA ARG A 770 -7.91 35.29 -34.06
C ARG A 770 -6.79 34.28 -34.37
N ALA A 771 -6.29 34.22 -35.61
CA ALA A 771 -5.12 33.43 -35.98
C ALA A 771 -4.12 34.31 -36.77
N PRO A 772 -2.82 33.99 -36.78
CA PRO A 772 -1.84 34.70 -37.61
C PRO A 772 -2.17 34.58 -39.11
N PRO A 773 -2.02 35.66 -39.91
CA PRO A 773 -2.36 35.64 -41.33
C PRO A 773 -1.65 34.51 -42.11
N GLY A 774 -2.43 33.68 -42.81
CA GLY A 774 -1.95 32.55 -43.62
C GLY A 774 -1.94 31.19 -42.90
N MET A 775 -2.38 31.11 -41.63
CA MET A 775 -2.51 29.87 -40.87
C MET A 775 -3.96 29.36 -40.77
N GLU A 776 -4.94 30.14 -41.23
CA GLU A 776 -6.38 29.91 -40.99
C GLU A 776 -6.90 28.56 -41.52
N GLN A 777 -6.24 27.98 -42.54
CA GLN A 777 -6.58 26.67 -43.10
C GLN A 777 -5.74 25.50 -42.57
N ARG A 778 -4.79 25.73 -41.65
CA ARG A 778 -3.86 24.69 -41.15
C ARG A 778 -4.04 24.33 -39.67
N VAL A 779 -4.84 25.10 -38.91
CA VAL A 779 -4.99 24.90 -37.45
C VAL A 779 -5.80 23.65 -37.07
N PHE A 780 -6.70 23.16 -37.94
CA PHE A 780 -7.32 21.84 -37.75
C PHE A 780 -7.53 21.07 -39.07
N ALA A 781 -6.62 20.13 -39.35
CA ALA A 781 -6.77 19.09 -40.36
C ALA A 781 -6.21 17.75 -39.82
N TRP A 782 -6.73 17.31 -38.68
CA TRP A 782 -6.35 16.05 -37.99
C TRP A 782 -7.54 15.06 -37.86
N SER A 783 -8.65 15.32 -38.56
CA SER A 783 -9.86 14.49 -38.57
C SER A 783 -10.07 13.71 -39.89
N THR A 784 -9.11 13.77 -40.82
CA THR A 784 -9.12 12.98 -42.06
C THR A 784 -7.72 12.48 -42.37
N PHE A 785 -7.48 11.17 -42.23
CA PHE A 785 -7.12 10.24 -43.33
C PHE A 785 -6.84 8.84 -42.77
N LYS A 786 -7.14 7.81 -43.56
CA LYS A 786 -6.93 6.39 -43.24
C LYS A 786 -5.50 5.98 -43.66
N TYR A 787 -4.92 5.00 -42.97
CA TYR A 787 -3.59 4.46 -43.26
C TYR A 787 -3.56 3.58 -44.51
N GLU A 788 -2.44 3.60 -45.24
CA GLU A 788 -1.97 2.48 -46.06
C GLU A 788 -0.49 2.16 -45.74
N THR A 789 -0.05 0.95 -46.08
CA THR A 789 1.14 0.30 -45.49
C THR A 789 2.48 0.95 -45.83
N ASP A 790 2.57 1.65 -46.95
CA ASP A 790 3.85 2.02 -47.53
C ASP A 790 4.45 3.28 -46.86
N GLU A 791 3.63 4.07 -46.16
CA GLU A 791 4.08 5.15 -45.27
C GLU A 791 4.77 4.65 -43.98
N ARG A 792 4.57 3.38 -43.60
CA ARG A 792 5.21 2.79 -42.41
C ARG A 792 6.71 2.64 -42.62
N ASP A 793 7.11 2.11 -43.77
CA ASP A 793 8.50 1.77 -44.04
C ASP A 793 9.34 3.03 -44.29
N GLY A 794 8.79 4.05 -44.96
CA GLY A 794 9.44 5.36 -45.09
C GLY A 794 9.63 6.11 -43.75
N ARG A 795 8.77 5.87 -42.75
CA ARG A 795 8.93 6.44 -41.40
C ARG A 795 9.86 5.62 -40.49
N GLU A 796 10.02 4.32 -40.74
CA GLU A 796 11.14 3.54 -40.17
C GLU A 796 12.49 3.98 -40.79
N GLU A 797 12.52 4.37 -42.06
CA GLU A 797 13.73 4.92 -42.71
C GLU A 797 14.19 6.24 -42.06
N LEU A 798 13.25 7.18 -41.83
CA LEU A 798 13.48 8.42 -41.07
C LEU A 798 13.91 8.21 -39.60
N LYS A 799 13.61 7.03 -39.03
CA LYS A 799 14.03 6.60 -37.69
C LYS A 799 15.50 6.17 -37.65
N GLY A 800 16.02 5.65 -38.76
CA GLY A 800 17.42 5.28 -38.92
C GLY A 800 18.37 6.48 -38.97
N ASP A 801 17.91 7.59 -39.55
CA ASP A 801 18.71 8.82 -39.71
C ASP A 801 18.86 9.63 -38.41
N LEU A 802 17.90 9.53 -37.47
CA LEU A 802 18.00 10.15 -36.15
C LEU A 802 18.99 9.46 -35.20
N HIS A 803 19.53 8.28 -35.56
CA HIS A 803 20.39 7.46 -34.70
C HIS A 803 21.71 6.97 -35.36
N GLY A 804 22.19 7.67 -36.40
CA GLY A 804 23.61 7.57 -36.83
C GLY A 804 24.02 6.22 -37.43
N GLY A 805 23.13 5.58 -38.20
CA GLY A 805 23.25 4.19 -38.64
C GLY A 805 24.62 3.72 -39.15
N GLN A 806 25.33 2.89 -38.36
CA GLN A 806 26.49 2.10 -38.83
C GLN A 806 26.11 0.65 -39.21
N LEU A 807 25.24 -0.03 -38.44
CA LEU A 807 24.84 -1.41 -38.76
C LEU A 807 24.12 -1.55 -40.12
N HIS A 808 23.25 -0.61 -40.47
CA HIS A 808 22.46 -0.71 -41.71
C HIS A 808 23.33 -0.57 -42.99
N ARG A 809 24.43 0.20 -42.93
CA ARG A 809 25.38 0.34 -44.05
C ARG A 809 26.23 -0.91 -44.26
N GLN A 810 26.60 -1.60 -43.18
CA GLN A 810 27.28 -2.90 -43.26
C GLN A 810 26.36 -3.97 -43.86
N ASN A 811 25.07 -3.98 -43.49
CA ASN A 811 24.09 -4.93 -44.00
C ASN A 811 23.75 -4.73 -45.50
N ARG A 812 23.69 -3.48 -46.02
CA ARG A 812 23.55 -3.26 -47.48
C ARG A 812 24.81 -3.64 -48.26
N ALA A 813 26.01 -3.35 -47.72
CA ALA A 813 27.26 -3.78 -48.34
C ALA A 813 27.40 -5.32 -48.39
N ALA A 814 26.91 -6.02 -47.37
CA ALA A 814 26.87 -7.49 -47.32
C ALA A 814 25.82 -8.13 -48.25
N ARG A 815 24.89 -7.35 -48.82
CA ARG A 815 23.83 -7.82 -49.74
C ARG A 815 24.07 -7.47 -51.22
N GLY A 816 25.10 -6.68 -51.53
CA GLY A 816 25.45 -6.31 -52.91
C GLY A 816 24.57 -5.23 -53.55
N GLU A 817 23.71 -4.58 -52.78
CA GLU A 817 22.65 -3.67 -53.26
C GLU A 817 23.13 -2.20 -53.45
N MET A 818 24.33 -2.00 -54.03
CA MET A 818 24.81 -0.66 -54.42
C MET A 818 25.19 -0.61 -55.89
N THR A 819 24.49 0.23 -56.66
CA THR A 819 24.81 0.57 -58.06
C THR A 819 24.73 2.09 -58.29
N GLY A 820 25.87 2.75 -58.54
CA GLY A 820 25.93 4.15 -58.98
C GLY A 820 27.00 5.03 -58.27
N PRO A 821 28.05 5.51 -58.98
CA PRO A 821 29.10 6.38 -58.42
C PRO A 821 28.88 7.90 -58.64
N PRO A 822 29.68 8.80 -58.01
CA PRO A 822 29.32 10.22 -57.76
C PRO A 822 30.06 11.27 -58.63
N PRO A 823 29.63 12.55 -58.55
CA PRO A 823 30.56 13.70 -58.64
C PRO A 823 30.17 14.90 -57.72
N LEU A 824 30.93 16.00 -57.56
CA LEU A 824 32.38 16.24 -57.31
C LEU A 824 32.57 17.71 -56.82
N ARG A 825 33.50 17.91 -55.86
CA ARG A 825 34.12 19.10 -55.21
C ARG A 825 33.93 20.59 -55.68
N GLU A 826 33.82 21.45 -54.64
CA GLU A 826 34.53 22.77 -54.41
C GLU A 826 34.10 24.06 -55.19
N PRO A 827 34.43 25.32 -54.75
CA PRO A 827 35.42 25.74 -53.73
C PRO A 827 34.99 26.84 -52.69
N TRP A 828 36.03 27.41 -52.04
CA TRP A 828 36.14 28.38 -50.93
C TRP A 828 35.68 29.86 -51.13
N GLU A 829 35.54 30.54 -49.96
CA GLU A 829 35.93 31.94 -49.61
C GLU A 829 35.24 33.24 -50.13
N SER A 830 34.62 33.94 -49.16
CA SER A 830 34.95 35.32 -48.70
C SER A 830 34.26 36.58 -49.27
N ARG A 831 34.38 37.67 -48.46
CA ARG A 831 33.99 39.10 -48.62
C ARG A 831 32.56 39.48 -48.17
N GLY A 832 32.35 40.55 -47.38
CA GLY A 832 33.29 41.35 -46.59
C GLY A 832 32.80 42.76 -46.18
N GLY A 833 33.18 43.22 -44.97
CA GLY A 833 33.17 44.64 -44.54
C GLY A 833 31.84 45.22 -44.00
N ARG A 834 31.81 46.38 -43.31
CA ARG A 834 32.88 47.15 -42.61
C ARG A 834 32.29 48.32 -41.77
N GLY A 835 32.76 48.52 -40.53
CA GLY A 835 32.69 49.80 -39.75
C GLY A 835 31.35 50.16 -39.06
N GLY A 836 31.32 50.93 -37.94
CA GLY A 836 32.42 51.31 -37.02
C GLY A 836 32.17 52.59 -36.17
N ARG A 837 32.56 52.56 -34.87
CA ARG A 837 32.75 53.69 -33.89
C ARG A 837 31.48 54.52 -33.53
N GLY A 838 31.34 55.19 -32.37
CA GLY A 838 32.15 55.44 -31.14
C GLY A 838 31.49 56.62 -30.37
N GLY A 839 31.79 57.03 -29.12
CA GLY A 839 32.73 56.64 -28.03
C GLY A 839 32.47 57.54 -26.78
N ARG A 840 32.87 57.18 -25.55
CA ARG A 840 34.16 57.54 -24.86
C ARG A 840 33.97 58.54 -23.68
N GLY A 841 34.50 58.20 -22.49
CA GLY A 841 34.72 59.10 -21.32
C GLY A 841 34.00 58.67 -20.03
N GLY A 842 34.59 58.69 -18.82
CA GLY A 842 36.00 58.91 -18.42
C GLY A 842 36.19 59.14 -16.90
N GLY A 843 37.24 58.55 -16.29
CA GLY A 843 37.71 58.79 -14.90
C GLY A 843 37.15 57.82 -13.83
N GLY A 844 37.88 57.40 -12.78
CA GLY A 844 39.33 57.56 -12.49
C GLY A 844 39.71 57.17 -11.04
N GLY A 845 40.80 56.39 -10.88
CA GLY A 845 41.44 56.04 -9.58
C GLY A 845 40.80 54.88 -8.78
N GLY A 846 41.54 53.99 -8.09
CA GLY A 846 42.99 53.75 -8.07
C GLY A 846 43.48 53.08 -6.77
N GLY A 847 44.15 51.92 -6.83
CA GLY A 847 44.91 51.38 -5.68
C GLY A 847 45.23 49.87 -5.71
N MET A 848 46.51 49.51 -5.93
CA MET A 848 47.13 48.24 -5.49
C MET A 848 47.48 48.37 -3.99
N GLY A 849 47.78 47.37 -3.15
CA GLY A 849 47.95 45.91 -3.28
C GLY A 849 48.76 45.37 -2.07
N ALA A 850 49.06 44.06 -2.04
CA ALA A 850 50.04 43.35 -1.17
C ALA A 850 49.66 42.79 0.23
N GLN A 851 49.73 41.46 0.32
CA GLN A 851 50.49 40.60 1.26
C GLN A 851 50.29 40.53 2.81
N ARG A 852 50.19 39.25 3.25
CA ARG A 852 50.82 38.55 4.40
C ARG A 852 50.23 38.57 5.83
N GLU A 853 50.02 37.33 6.31
CA GLU A 853 50.35 36.72 7.62
C GLU A 853 49.89 37.36 8.96
N GLY A 854 49.32 36.51 9.83
CA GLY A 854 49.13 36.77 11.26
C GLY A 854 47.87 36.11 11.82
N GLY A 855 48.01 35.12 12.70
CA GLY A 855 46.88 34.47 13.38
C GLY A 855 46.78 34.83 14.86
N TYR A 856 45.58 34.71 15.45
CA TYR A 856 45.41 34.54 16.90
C TYR A 856 44.10 33.84 17.24
N ARG A 857 43.97 33.44 18.51
CA ARG A 857 42.96 32.50 19.05
C ARG A 857 41.74 33.18 19.70
N ASP A 858 40.70 32.35 19.85
CA ASP A 858 39.59 32.40 20.82
C ASP A 858 38.55 33.54 20.72
N GLY A 859 37.27 33.16 20.75
CA GLY A 859 36.13 34.09 20.77
C GLY A 859 34.78 33.41 20.51
N ASN A 860 34.06 33.05 21.57
CA ASN A 860 32.73 32.44 21.51
C ASN A 860 31.72 33.40 20.84
N GLY A 861 31.02 32.98 19.79
CA GLY A 861 30.18 33.88 18.98
C GLY A 861 29.04 33.16 18.26
N ASN A 862 27.80 33.42 18.69
CA ASN A 862 26.59 32.92 18.07
C ASN A 862 26.41 33.57 16.69
N GLY A 863 26.51 32.80 15.61
CA GLY A 863 26.62 33.34 14.24
C GLY A 863 25.87 32.49 13.22
N ASN A 864 24.69 32.97 12.81
CA ASN A 864 23.93 32.41 11.70
C ASN A 864 24.65 32.80 10.39
N ALA A 865 25.45 31.89 9.83
CA ALA A 865 26.19 32.08 8.58
C ALA A 865 25.72 31.04 7.55
N GLY A 866 25.46 31.51 6.33
CA GLY A 866 24.76 30.73 5.32
C GLY A 866 25.54 29.48 4.86
N LEU A 867 24.83 28.36 4.79
CA LEU A 867 25.18 27.31 3.85
C LEU A 867 24.85 27.83 2.45
N GLU A 868 25.88 28.22 1.70
CA GLU A 868 25.75 28.24 0.24
C GLU A 868 25.31 26.84 -0.22
N PRO A 869 24.31 26.72 -1.10
CA PRO A 869 24.00 25.44 -1.71
C PRO A 869 25.18 25.07 -2.62
N LEU A 870 26.04 24.17 -2.15
CA LEU A 870 27.01 23.50 -3.00
C LEU A 870 26.23 22.66 -4.03
N ILE A 871 26.01 23.29 -5.19
CA ILE A 871 25.45 22.65 -6.39
C ILE A 871 26.47 21.61 -6.87
N CYS A 872 26.39 20.41 -6.31
CA CYS A 872 26.93 19.22 -6.95
C CYS A 872 26.11 18.99 -8.22
N GLY A 873 26.64 19.46 -9.35
CA GLY A 873 25.93 19.48 -10.62
C GLY A 873 25.42 18.09 -11.01
N VAL A 874 24.14 18.02 -11.34
CA VAL A 874 23.54 16.87 -12.00
C VAL A 874 24.21 16.73 -13.36
N ARG A 875 25.14 15.78 -13.46
CA ARG A 875 25.58 15.26 -14.75
C ARG A 875 24.39 14.48 -15.31
N GLU A 876 23.94 14.81 -16.52
CA GLU A 876 22.81 14.12 -17.17
C GLU A 876 23.15 12.64 -17.45
N SER A 877 22.96 11.76 -16.47
CA SER A 877 22.76 10.34 -16.70
C SER A 877 21.36 10.13 -17.25
N LYS A 878 21.22 9.48 -18.41
CA LYS A 878 19.95 9.25 -19.12
C LYS A 878 19.04 8.19 -18.47
N ASP A 879 19.13 8.04 -17.15
CA ASP A 879 18.42 7.04 -16.36
C ASP A 879 17.50 7.71 -15.34
N THR A 880 16.54 8.49 -15.83
CA THR A 880 15.28 8.64 -15.11
C THR A 880 14.59 7.28 -15.13
N PRO A 881 14.16 6.70 -13.99
CA PRO A 881 13.40 5.46 -14.00
C PRO A 881 12.16 5.64 -14.86
N LYS A 882 12.11 4.92 -15.98
CA LYS A 882 10.90 4.86 -16.80
C LYS A 882 9.78 4.31 -15.90
N LEU A 883 8.61 4.97 -15.91
CA LEU A 883 7.37 4.30 -15.50
C LEU A 883 7.37 2.91 -16.12
N ALA A 884 7.15 1.88 -15.32
CA ALA A 884 7.38 0.50 -15.71
C ALA A 884 6.55 0.15 -16.95
N LYS A 885 7.20 0.23 -18.13
CA LYS A 885 6.78 -0.50 -19.32
C LYS A 885 7.14 -1.97 -19.08
N GLY A 886 6.37 -2.61 -18.19
CA GLY A 886 6.08 -4.02 -18.39
C GLY A 886 5.41 -4.09 -19.75
N ILE A 887 6.12 -4.62 -20.74
CA ILE A 887 5.53 -4.91 -22.04
C ILE A 887 4.50 -6.02 -21.75
N PRO A 888 3.24 -5.91 -22.19
CA PRO A 888 2.27 -6.98 -22.00
C PRO A 888 2.75 -8.34 -22.57
N GLU A 889 3.69 -8.30 -23.52
CA GLU A 889 4.33 -9.45 -24.17
C GLU A 889 5.39 -10.18 -23.31
N GLU A 890 5.83 -9.63 -22.17
CA GLU A 890 6.76 -10.29 -21.23
C GLU A 890 6.12 -10.64 -19.87
N LEU A 891 4.87 -10.21 -19.64
CA LEU A 891 4.06 -10.74 -18.56
C LEU A 891 3.39 -12.01 -19.08
N ASP A 892 3.46 -13.08 -18.30
CA ASP A 892 2.90 -14.40 -18.64
C ASP A 892 1.47 -14.27 -19.18
N ALA A 893 1.17 -14.94 -20.30
CA ALA A 893 -0.16 -14.97 -20.93
C ALA A 893 -1.26 -15.28 -19.88
N ASP A 894 -0.95 -16.21 -18.98
CA ASP A 894 -1.83 -16.67 -17.91
C ASP A 894 -2.14 -15.60 -16.82
N LEU A 895 -1.36 -14.51 -16.73
CA LEU A 895 -1.61 -13.41 -15.80
C LEU A 895 -2.76 -12.50 -16.26
N PHE A 896 -2.94 -12.37 -17.57
CA PHE A 896 -3.94 -11.49 -18.19
C PHE A 896 -4.92 -12.30 -19.05
N TRP A 897 -5.82 -11.62 -19.75
CA TRP A 897 -7.02 -12.26 -20.30
C TRP A 897 -6.80 -12.86 -21.69
N ASP A 898 -6.23 -14.07 -21.73
CA ASP A 898 -5.92 -14.81 -22.95
C ASP A 898 -7.07 -15.73 -23.42
N GLY A 899 -8.25 -15.15 -23.63
CA GLY A 899 -9.40 -15.83 -24.22
C GLY A 899 -10.30 -14.89 -25.00
N PRO A 900 -11.02 -15.38 -26.03
CA PRO A 900 -12.04 -14.58 -26.71
C PRO A 900 -13.09 -14.13 -25.68
N ILE A 901 -13.38 -12.84 -25.66
CA ILE A 901 -14.43 -12.25 -24.86
C ILE A 901 -15.76 -12.65 -25.53
N CYS A 902 -16.50 -13.57 -24.92
CA CYS A 902 -17.79 -14.08 -25.41
C CYS A 902 -18.90 -13.04 -25.32
#